data_AF-A0A0Q8ZJD7-F1
#
_entry.id   AF-A0A0Q8ZJD7-F1
#
_cell.length_a   1.000
_cell.length_b   1.000
_cell.length_c   1.000
_cell.angle_alpha   90.00
_cell.angle_beta   90.00
_cell.angle_gamma   90.00
#
_symmetry.space_group_name_H-M   'P 1'
#
loop_
_entity.id
_entity.type
_entity.pdbx_description
1 polymer ?
#
loop_
_entity_poly.entity_id
_entity_poly.type
_entity_poly.pdbx_seq_one_letter_code
_entity_poly.pdbx_strand_id
1 'polypeptide(L)'
;MEQQIPYIPKNKVRIVTAASLFDGHDAAINIMRRIIQSTGVEVIHLGHDRSVEEVVNTAIQEDANAIAMTSYQGGHNEYFKYMYDLLHEKGAGHIKIFGGGGGVILPSEISELHEYGITRIYAPDDGRSLGLQGMINDLVQQSDFPIGDKLNGEIDHIENKVPTAIARLISAAENFPEIAKPVFDKIHESNTTSKIPVLGITGTGGAGKSSLVDELVRRFLIDFPEKTIGLISVDPSKRKTGGALLGDRIRMNAINNPRVYMRSLATRQSNLALSKYVAEAIQVLKAAKYDLIILETSGIGQSDTEIMDHSDVSLYVMTPEFGAATQLEKIDMLDFADLVALNKFDKRGALDALRDVKKQYQRNHNLWDKNPDEMPVFGTIASQFNDPGMNTLYKAIMDKVAEKTDSDLKSTFAITKEMSEKIFVIPPHRTRYLSEIAENNRSYDETALAQQKVAQKLYGIFKTIESVSGKIPQITKAGIDDNSVILSGVEGLDENRIFLNLLLNQFDKVKMDLDPYNWEIILNWDEKVAKYKNPVYSFKVRDKEIKIATHSESLSHLQIPKIALPKYEGWGDILRWNLQENVPGEFPFASGLYPFKREGEDPSRMFAGEGGPERTNKRFHYVSAGMPAKRLSTAFDSVTLYGNDPDLRPDIYGKIGNAGVSICCLDDAKKLYSGFDLVHALTSVSMTINGPAPMLLGFFMNAAIDQQCEIYIKANDLEKEVEAKINKLYKDKGIERPKYQGELPAGNNGLGLMLLGVTGDQVLPLEVYNEIKVKTLSQVRGTVQADILKEDQAQNTCIFSTEFALRLMGDVQEYFITKNVRNFYSVSISGYHIAEAGANPITQLAFTLSNGFTYVEYYLSRGMNINDFGPNLSFFFSNGVDPEYSVIGRVARKIWAKAMKNKYGANERAQMLKYHIQTSGRSLHAQEIDFNDIRTTLQALYAIYDNCNSLHTNAYDEAITTPTEESVRRAMAIQLIINKELGLAKNENPIQGSFIIEELTDLVEAAVLQEFDRITERGGVLGAMETMYQRSKIQEESLYYETLKHNGDFPIVGVNTFLSSKGSPTVIPAEVIRATEEEKQYQITMLDNLHQFHEAKVNEHLNSLQQAAIKNENLFDYLMEATKVCSLGQITSALFEVGGQYRRNM
;
A
#
# COMPACT_ATOMS: atom_id res chain seq x y z
N MET A 1 6.81 18.44 30.15
CA MET A 1 6.41 19.75 29.59
C MET A 1 5.01 20.09 30.08
N GLU A 2 4.72 21.35 30.40
CA GLU A 2 3.34 21.79 30.71
C GLU A 2 2.45 21.65 29.46
N GLN A 3 1.20 21.23 29.63
CA GLN A 3 0.25 21.04 28.54
C GLN A 3 -0.12 22.42 27.95
N GLN A 4 0.28 22.67 26.70
CA GLN A 4 0.02 23.96 26.06
C GLN A 4 -1.47 24.15 25.75
N ILE A 5 -1.99 25.34 26.06
CA ILE A 5 -3.39 25.70 25.83
C ILE A 5 -3.59 26.04 24.35
N PRO A 6 -4.62 25.50 23.67
CA PRO A 6 -4.94 25.86 22.28
C PRO A 6 -5.26 27.34 22.12
N TYR A 7 -4.75 27.97 21.04
CA TYR A 7 -5.13 29.32 20.64
C TYR A 7 -6.61 29.38 20.25
N ILE A 8 -7.30 30.49 20.54
CA ILE A 8 -8.70 30.69 20.17
C ILE A 8 -8.75 31.72 19.03
N PRO A 9 -9.10 31.31 17.79
CA PRO A 9 -9.21 32.22 16.65
C PRO A 9 -10.27 33.31 16.87
N LYS A 10 -9.97 34.54 16.44
CA LYS A 10 -10.92 35.66 16.42
C LYS A 10 -11.82 35.63 15.19
N ASN A 11 -11.28 35.20 14.04
CA ASN A 11 -11.99 35.06 12.78
C ASN A 11 -12.30 33.59 12.47
N LYS A 12 -13.12 33.36 11.44
CA LYS A 12 -13.38 32.02 10.91
C LYS A 12 -12.25 31.59 9.98
N VAL A 13 -11.19 31.07 10.59
CA VAL A 13 -9.99 30.64 9.87
C VAL A 13 -10.27 29.36 9.09
N ARG A 14 -9.90 29.37 7.81
CA ARG A 14 -9.97 28.22 6.88
C ARG A 14 -8.57 27.83 6.43
N ILE A 15 -8.23 26.54 6.53
CA ILE A 15 -6.90 26.03 6.15
C ILE A 15 -7.03 24.83 5.21
N VAL A 16 -6.35 24.90 4.06
CA VAL A 16 -6.19 23.76 3.15
C VAL A 16 -5.00 22.92 3.60
N THR A 17 -5.19 21.60 3.72
CA THR A 17 -4.13 20.67 4.15
C THR A 17 -3.92 19.57 3.13
N ALA A 18 -2.67 19.31 2.74
CA ALA A 18 -2.32 18.22 1.82
C ALA A 18 -0.86 17.74 1.99
N ALA A 19 -0.53 16.57 1.46
CA ALA A 19 0.86 16.20 1.13
C ALA A 19 1.19 16.58 -0.32
N SER A 20 2.47 16.83 -0.61
CA SER A 20 2.93 17.29 -1.93
C SER A 20 2.73 16.25 -3.04
N LEU A 21 2.97 16.65 -4.29
CA LEU A 21 2.80 15.78 -5.45
C LEU A 21 3.69 14.54 -5.32
N PHE A 22 3.15 13.37 -5.67
CA PHE A 22 3.82 12.08 -5.55
C PHE A 22 4.32 11.74 -4.15
N ASP A 23 3.75 12.37 -3.12
CA ASP A 23 4.08 12.10 -1.72
C ASP A 23 2.94 11.34 -1.03
N GLY A 24 3.21 10.10 -0.65
CA GLY A 24 2.28 9.24 0.10
C GLY A 24 2.35 9.42 1.62
N HIS A 25 3.31 10.22 2.13
CA HIS A 25 3.54 10.39 3.57
C HIS A 25 2.52 11.33 4.21
N ASP A 26 1.33 10.80 4.49
CA ASP A 26 0.22 11.57 5.04
C ASP A 26 0.09 11.46 6.58
N ALA A 27 0.90 10.62 7.23
CA ALA A 27 0.86 10.42 8.67
C ALA A 27 1.03 11.74 9.44
N ALA A 28 2.04 12.53 9.06
CA ALA A 28 2.32 13.83 9.68
C ALA A 28 1.16 14.82 9.48
N ILE A 29 0.70 15.02 8.24
CA ILE A 29 -0.38 15.99 7.96
C ILE A 29 -1.71 15.58 8.60
N ASN A 30 -1.98 14.27 8.74
CA ASN A 30 -3.16 13.76 9.44
C ASN A 30 -3.14 14.09 10.94
N ILE A 31 -1.97 14.01 11.60
CA ILE A 31 -1.83 14.44 12.99
C ILE A 31 -2.03 15.96 13.08
N MET A 32 -1.37 16.73 12.21
CA MET A 32 -1.47 18.19 12.22
C MET A 32 -2.91 18.68 11.99
N ARG A 33 -3.64 18.14 11.00
CA ARG A 33 -5.02 18.55 10.72
C ARG A 33 -5.98 18.28 11.88
N ARG A 34 -5.77 17.19 12.63
CA ARG A 34 -6.60 16.85 13.81
C ARG A 34 -6.42 17.91 14.91
N ILE A 35 -5.18 18.34 15.12
CA ILE A 35 -4.86 19.41 16.06
C ILE A 35 -5.42 20.75 15.55
N ILE A 36 -5.24 21.10 14.28
CA ILE A 36 -5.81 22.31 13.64
C ILE A 36 -7.34 22.36 13.83
N GLN A 37 -8.04 21.27 13.53
CA GLN A 37 -9.50 21.17 13.73
C GLN A 37 -9.88 21.35 15.21
N SER A 38 -9.09 20.79 16.13
CA SER A 38 -9.34 20.90 17.57
C SER A 38 -9.15 22.34 18.11
N THR A 39 -8.32 23.14 17.44
CA THR A 39 -8.09 24.57 17.72
C THR A 39 -9.23 25.47 17.21
N GLY A 40 -10.25 24.91 16.54
CA GLY A 40 -11.45 25.65 16.11
C GLY A 40 -11.42 26.15 14.65
N VAL A 41 -10.53 25.59 13.83
CA VAL A 41 -10.37 25.92 12.41
C VAL A 41 -11.23 25.01 11.52
N GLU A 42 -11.71 25.55 10.40
CA GLU A 42 -12.32 24.77 9.30
C GLU A 42 -11.22 24.23 8.38
N VAL A 43 -11.03 22.92 8.36
CA VAL A 43 -9.95 22.27 7.60
C VAL A 43 -10.50 21.64 6.32
N ILE A 44 -10.02 22.12 5.17
CA ILE A 44 -10.25 21.50 3.87
C ILE A 44 -9.10 20.52 3.64
N HIS A 45 -9.36 19.24 3.81
CA HIS A 45 -8.32 18.23 3.68
C HIS A 45 -8.35 17.60 2.29
N LEU A 46 -7.23 17.65 1.56
CA LEU A 46 -7.11 17.07 0.22
C LEU A 46 -6.45 15.69 0.22
N GLY A 47 -5.92 15.23 1.36
CA GLY A 47 -5.18 13.98 1.45
C GLY A 47 -3.74 14.12 0.96
N HIS A 48 -3.28 13.14 0.19
CA HIS A 48 -1.91 13.01 -0.29
C HIS A 48 -1.82 13.12 -1.81
N ASP A 49 -0.61 13.16 -2.36
CA ASP A 49 -0.34 13.23 -3.80
C ASP A 49 -1.13 14.35 -4.49
N ARG A 50 -0.80 15.61 -4.18
CA ARG A 50 -1.48 16.79 -4.75
C ARG A 50 -0.51 17.67 -5.52
N SER A 51 -0.87 18.01 -6.75
CA SER A 51 -0.12 18.99 -7.54
C SER A 51 -0.27 20.39 -6.94
N VAL A 52 0.68 21.26 -7.25
CA VAL A 52 0.59 22.67 -6.83
C VAL A 52 -0.68 23.30 -7.37
N GLU A 53 -1.01 23.02 -8.64
CA GLU A 53 -2.21 23.55 -9.28
C GLU A 53 -3.49 23.12 -8.55
N GLU A 54 -3.62 21.86 -8.15
CA GLU A 54 -4.79 21.37 -7.39
C GLU A 54 -4.95 22.08 -6.05
N VAL A 55 -3.85 22.22 -5.30
CA VAL A 55 -3.86 22.87 -3.98
C VAL A 55 -4.17 24.36 -4.10
N VAL A 56 -3.54 25.07 -5.04
CA VAL A 56 -3.76 26.50 -5.26
C VAL A 56 -5.18 26.78 -5.74
N ASN A 57 -5.67 26.02 -6.73
CA ASN A 57 -7.05 26.16 -7.20
C ASN A 57 -8.04 25.90 -6.07
N THR A 58 -7.79 24.89 -5.23
CA THR A 58 -8.60 24.64 -4.04
C THR A 58 -8.57 25.82 -3.07
N ALA A 59 -7.39 26.30 -2.68
CA ALA A 59 -7.25 27.39 -1.72
C ALA A 59 -7.96 28.67 -2.19
N ILE A 60 -7.91 28.95 -3.50
CA ILE A 60 -8.62 30.06 -4.12
C ILE A 60 -10.13 29.85 -4.08
N GLN A 61 -10.64 28.70 -4.53
CA GLN A 61 -12.08 28.42 -4.54
C GLN A 61 -12.68 28.44 -3.12
N GLU A 62 -11.92 27.96 -2.14
CA GLU A 62 -12.30 27.90 -0.73
C GLU A 62 -12.07 29.22 0.03
N ASP A 63 -11.44 30.21 -0.61
CA ASP A 63 -11.00 31.51 -0.03
C ASP A 63 -10.28 31.33 1.31
N ALA A 64 -9.32 30.42 1.34
CA ALA A 64 -8.64 30.00 2.56
C ALA A 64 -7.68 31.07 3.10
N ASN A 65 -7.48 31.09 4.41
CA ASN A 65 -6.47 31.96 5.04
C ASN A 65 -5.05 31.42 4.80
N ALA A 66 -4.91 30.11 4.77
CA ALA A 66 -3.61 29.45 4.65
C ALA A 66 -3.68 28.07 4.00
N ILE A 67 -2.52 27.64 3.52
CA ILE A 67 -2.22 26.30 3.05
C ILE A 67 -1.18 25.70 4.00
N ALA A 68 -1.37 24.46 4.43
CA ALA A 68 -0.41 23.70 5.22
C ALA A 68 -0.05 22.39 4.50
N MET A 69 1.22 22.25 4.14
CA MET A 69 1.72 21.14 3.33
C MET A 69 2.71 20.25 4.08
N THR A 70 2.77 18.97 3.73
CA THR A 70 3.93 18.11 4.02
C THR A 70 4.65 17.70 2.75
N SER A 71 5.99 17.63 2.79
CA SER A 71 6.81 17.18 1.66
C SER A 71 8.01 16.36 2.13
N TYR A 72 7.96 15.05 1.94
CA TYR A 72 9.00 14.08 2.35
C TYR A 72 9.78 13.47 1.18
N GLN A 73 9.35 13.67 -0.06
CA GLN A 73 9.97 13.07 -1.27
C GLN A 73 11.05 13.95 -1.92
N GLY A 74 11.44 15.06 -1.30
CA GLY A 74 12.25 16.10 -1.95
C GLY A 74 11.47 16.90 -3.00
N GLY A 75 12.19 17.74 -3.75
CA GLY A 75 11.61 18.71 -4.70
C GLY A 75 10.78 19.82 -4.04
N HIS A 76 10.93 20.00 -2.72
CA HIS A 76 10.16 20.95 -1.94
C HIS A 76 10.44 22.41 -2.31
N ASN A 77 11.66 22.73 -2.72
CA ASN A 77 12.01 24.10 -3.10
C ASN A 77 11.20 24.53 -4.33
N GLU A 78 11.24 23.74 -5.39
CA GLU A 78 10.48 23.97 -6.61
C GLU A 78 8.97 23.94 -6.34
N TYR A 79 8.49 23.00 -5.53
CA TYR A 79 7.08 22.87 -5.17
C TYR A 79 6.54 24.11 -4.44
N PHE A 80 7.22 24.57 -3.38
CA PHE A 80 6.77 25.73 -2.61
C PHE A 80 6.92 27.05 -3.37
N LYS A 81 8.01 27.24 -4.12
CA LYS A 81 8.19 28.42 -4.98
C LYS A 81 7.10 28.50 -6.05
N TYR A 82 6.84 27.39 -6.73
CA TYR A 82 5.76 27.33 -7.72
C TYR A 82 4.39 27.64 -7.11
N MET A 83 4.11 27.14 -5.91
CA MET A 83 2.88 27.47 -5.17
C MET A 83 2.77 28.96 -4.87
N TYR A 84 3.85 29.57 -4.40
CA TYR A 84 3.89 31.00 -4.13
C TYR A 84 3.65 31.81 -5.41
N ASP A 85 4.36 31.49 -6.49
CA ASP A 85 4.25 32.19 -7.77
C ASP A 85 2.83 32.07 -8.35
N LEU A 86 2.26 30.86 -8.35
CA LEU A 86 0.92 30.61 -8.89
C LEU A 86 -0.19 31.32 -8.09
N LEU A 87 -0.04 31.44 -6.76
CA LEU A 87 -0.95 32.24 -5.94
C LEU A 87 -0.88 33.72 -6.30
N HIS A 88 0.32 34.26 -6.55
CA HIS A 88 0.49 35.66 -6.94
C HIS A 88 -0.05 35.93 -8.35
N GLU A 89 0.25 35.04 -9.30
CA GLU A 89 -0.25 35.09 -10.67
C GLU A 89 -1.79 35.11 -10.70
N LYS A 90 -2.44 34.30 -9.86
CA LYS A 90 -3.91 34.22 -9.77
C LYS A 90 -4.55 35.24 -8.83
N GLY A 91 -3.79 36.25 -8.35
CA GLY A 91 -4.32 37.34 -7.51
C GLY A 91 -4.70 36.94 -6.09
N ALA A 92 -4.15 35.84 -5.57
CA ALA A 92 -4.43 35.25 -4.27
C ALA A 92 -3.22 35.25 -3.32
N GLY A 93 -2.29 36.20 -3.48
CA GLY A 93 -1.07 36.31 -2.65
C GLY A 93 -1.31 36.60 -1.15
N HIS A 94 -2.56 36.79 -0.72
CA HIS A 94 -2.92 36.92 0.70
C HIS A 94 -2.95 35.58 1.45
N ILE A 95 -3.03 34.46 0.72
CA ILE A 95 -3.06 33.11 1.31
C ILE A 95 -1.66 32.75 1.81
N LYS A 96 -1.54 32.47 3.11
CA LYS A 96 -0.26 32.13 3.73
C LYS A 96 0.13 30.68 3.48
N ILE A 97 1.43 30.41 3.36
CA ILE A 97 1.94 29.06 3.06
C ILE A 97 2.76 28.55 4.23
N PHE A 98 2.38 27.38 4.74
CA PHE A 98 3.05 26.64 5.80
C PHE A 98 3.50 25.27 5.31
N GLY A 99 4.61 24.76 5.86
CA GLY A 99 5.14 23.47 5.44
C GLY A 99 5.95 22.70 6.50
N GLY A 100 6.20 21.43 6.24
CA GLY A 100 7.13 20.59 7.00
C GLY A 100 7.54 19.34 6.22
N GLY A 101 8.74 18.83 6.47
CA GLY A 101 9.27 17.64 5.79
C GLY A 101 10.25 16.82 6.64
N GLY A 102 10.18 16.97 7.96
CA GLY A 102 11.16 16.34 8.86
C GLY A 102 12.59 16.80 8.56
N GLY A 103 13.52 15.86 8.47
CA GLY A 103 14.92 16.12 8.13
C GLY A 103 15.20 16.37 6.64
N VAL A 104 14.21 16.21 5.77
CA VAL A 104 14.38 16.32 4.30
C VAL A 104 14.59 17.77 3.85
N ILE A 105 14.00 18.74 4.57
CA ILE A 105 14.14 20.17 4.28
C ILE A 105 15.25 20.73 5.17
N LEU A 106 16.38 21.10 4.56
CA LEU A 106 17.55 21.56 5.31
C LEU A 106 17.33 22.98 5.86
N PRO A 107 18.02 23.36 6.96
CA PRO A 107 17.91 24.71 7.52
C PRO A 107 18.18 25.85 6.51
N SER A 108 19.13 25.66 5.60
CA SER A 108 19.43 26.63 4.54
C SER A 108 18.28 26.80 3.55
N GLU A 109 17.59 25.71 3.23
CA GLU A 109 16.43 25.72 2.32
C GLU A 109 15.19 26.32 3.00
N ILE A 110 15.04 26.07 4.30
CA ILE A 110 14.04 26.75 5.13
C ILE A 110 14.23 28.27 5.06
N SER A 111 15.47 28.75 5.26
CA SER A 111 15.80 30.17 5.13
C SER A 111 15.50 30.71 3.73
N GLU A 112 15.92 30.00 2.67
CA GLU A 112 15.66 30.39 1.28
C GLU A 112 14.15 30.49 0.99
N LEU A 113 13.36 29.52 1.43
CA LEU A 113 11.90 29.53 1.25
C LEU A 113 11.24 30.68 2.02
N HIS A 114 11.70 31.00 3.24
CA HIS A 114 11.19 32.16 3.99
C HIS A 114 11.54 33.47 3.31
N GLU A 115 12.77 33.60 2.78
CA GLU A 115 13.19 34.78 2.00
C GLU A 115 12.40 34.94 0.70
N TYR A 116 12.00 33.82 0.07
CA TYR A 116 11.15 33.84 -1.13
C TYR A 116 9.72 34.34 -0.86
N GLY A 117 9.20 34.12 0.35
CA GLY A 117 7.87 34.58 0.79
C GLY A 117 7.00 33.51 1.44
N ILE A 118 7.51 32.29 1.65
CA ILE A 118 6.80 31.26 2.41
C ILE A 118 6.72 31.66 3.88
N THR A 119 5.53 31.56 4.49
CA THR A 119 5.29 32.12 5.83
C THR A 119 6.08 31.38 6.91
N ARG A 120 6.02 30.04 6.94
CA ARG A 120 6.79 29.24 7.89
C ARG A 120 6.96 27.81 7.41
N ILE A 121 8.16 27.27 7.58
CA ILE A 121 8.47 25.85 7.44
C ILE A 121 8.96 25.37 8.80
N TYR A 122 8.33 24.34 9.35
CA TYR A 122 8.66 23.82 10.68
C TYR A 122 9.74 22.73 10.59
N ALA A 123 10.85 22.95 11.27
CA ALA A 123 11.93 21.97 11.40
C ALA A 123 11.66 20.95 12.54
N PRO A 124 12.34 19.79 12.58
CA PRO A 124 12.23 18.86 13.72
C PRO A 124 12.53 19.52 15.08
N ASP A 125 13.47 20.46 15.12
CA ASP A 125 13.82 21.22 16.32
C ASP A 125 12.70 22.19 16.78
N ASP A 126 11.86 22.68 15.86
CA ASP A 126 10.65 23.45 16.19
C ASP A 126 9.63 22.55 16.90
N GLY A 127 9.45 21.31 16.41
CA GLY A 127 8.56 20.33 17.04
C GLY A 127 8.96 19.98 18.47
N ARG A 128 10.27 19.94 18.77
CA ARG A 128 10.77 19.74 20.15
C ARG A 128 10.56 20.97 21.02
N SER A 129 10.85 22.17 20.51
CA SER A 129 10.82 23.39 21.32
C SER A 129 9.40 23.90 21.56
N LEU A 130 8.55 23.89 20.54
CA LEU A 130 7.17 24.35 20.59
C LEU A 130 6.19 23.24 20.99
N GLY A 131 6.53 21.97 20.75
CA GLY A 131 5.55 20.88 20.81
C GLY A 131 4.54 20.95 19.65
N LEU A 132 3.77 19.86 19.47
CA LEU A 132 2.79 19.79 18.37
C LEU A 132 1.72 20.88 18.46
N GLN A 133 1.15 21.11 19.65
CA GLN A 133 0.14 22.16 19.83
C GLN A 133 0.72 23.57 19.63
N GLY A 134 1.97 23.81 20.01
CA GLY A 134 2.63 25.11 19.87
C GLY A 134 2.86 25.50 18.41
N MET A 135 3.28 24.54 17.58
CA MET A 135 3.37 24.76 16.13
C MET A 135 2.02 25.13 15.53
N ILE A 136 0.94 24.46 15.93
CA ILE A 136 -0.41 24.78 15.44
C ILE A 136 -0.91 26.13 15.97
N ASN A 137 -0.60 26.48 17.21
CA ASN A 137 -0.94 27.80 17.75
C ASN A 137 -0.28 28.92 16.94
N ASP A 138 1.01 28.78 16.61
CA ASP A 138 1.73 29.71 15.75
C ASP A 138 1.11 29.82 14.35
N LEU A 139 0.86 28.67 13.69
CA LEU A 139 0.23 28.60 12.38
C LEU A 139 -1.13 29.34 12.36
N VAL A 140 -1.99 29.03 13.34
CA VAL A 140 -3.35 29.60 13.40
C VAL A 140 -3.31 31.09 13.75
N GLN A 141 -2.46 31.50 14.69
CA GLN A 141 -2.31 32.91 15.05
C GLN A 141 -1.84 33.76 13.87
N GLN A 142 -0.91 33.25 13.06
CA GLN A 142 -0.46 33.94 11.85
C GLN A 142 -1.53 33.94 10.75
N SER A 143 -2.44 32.96 10.74
CA SER A 143 -3.51 32.85 9.75
C SER A 143 -4.82 33.57 10.15
N ASP A 144 -4.89 34.11 11.37
CA ASP A 144 -6.11 34.72 11.92
C ASP A 144 -6.32 36.17 11.46
N PHE A 145 -6.76 36.33 10.21
CA PHE A 145 -7.16 37.60 9.61
C PHE A 145 -8.54 37.49 8.95
N PRO A 146 -9.30 38.60 8.87
CA PRO A 146 -10.64 38.58 8.28
C PRO A 146 -10.58 38.36 6.77
N ILE A 147 -11.56 37.60 6.25
CA ILE A 147 -11.77 37.33 4.83
C ILE A 147 -13.21 37.66 4.48
N GLY A 148 -13.40 38.52 3.46
CA GLY A 148 -14.71 39.02 3.05
C GLY A 148 -15.17 40.29 3.78
N ASP A 149 -14.28 40.95 4.54
CA ASP A 149 -14.56 42.22 5.24
C ASP A 149 -14.61 43.43 4.29
N LYS A 150 -14.12 43.27 3.06
CA LYS A 150 -14.17 44.29 2.00
C LYS A 150 -14.49 43.64 0.66
N LEU A 151 -15.30 44.32 -0.12
CA LEU A 151 -15.64 43.97 -1.50
C LEU A 151 -15.20 45.13 -2.41
N ASN A 152 -14.36 44.85 -3.40
CA ASN A 152 -13.74 45.78 -4.32
C ASN A 152 -14.17 45.54 -5.78
N GLY A 153 -15.46 45.30 -6.02
CA GLY A 153 -16.01 45.13 -7.37
C GLY A 153 -16.06 43.70 -7.88
N GLU A 154 -15.99 42.70 -6.99
CA GLU A 154 -16.01 41.28 -7.35
C GLU A 154 -17.24 40.88 -8.18
N ILE A 155 -18.38 41.54 -7.96
CA ILE A 155 -19.63 41.33 -8.73
C ILE A 155 -19.44 41.54 -10.24
N ASP A 156 -18.53 42.42 -10.67
CA ASP A 156 -18.31 42.70 -12.09
C ASP A 156 -17.49 41.58 -12.78
N HIS A 157 -16.95 40.64 -12.00
CA HIS A 157 -16.07 39.57 -12.49
C HIS A 157 -16.71 38.16 -12.41
N ILE A 158 -17.85 37.99 -11.74
CA ILE A 158 -18.46 36.67 -11.57
C ILE A 158 -19.06 36.09 -12.84
N GLU A 159 -19.59 36.90 -13.76
CA GLU A 159 -20.12 36.39 -15.04
C GLU A 159 -19.03 35.71 -15.89
N ASN A 160 -17.78 36.19 -15.76
CA ASN A 160 -16.59 35.58 -16.38
C ASN A 160 -16.06 34.38 -15.59
N LYS A 161 -16.79 33.92 -14.57
CA LYS A 161 -16.46 32.78 -13.71
C LYS A 161 -15.10 32.88 -13.01
N VAL A 162 -14.66 34.10 -12.69
CA VAL A 162 -13.38 34.33 -12.01
C VAL A 162 -13.44 33.73 -10.59
N PRO A 163 -12.64 32.68 -10.28
CA PRO A 163 -12.79 31.93 -9.03
C PRO A 163 -12.57 32.76 -7.77
N THR A 164 -11.62 33.70 -7.78
CA THR A 164 -11.33 34.60 -6.66
C THR A 164 -12.52 35.50 -6.30
N ALA A 165 -13.20 36.04 -7.32
CA ALA A 165 -14.37 36.90 -7.13
C ALA A 165 -15.56 36.12 -6.55
N ILE A 166 -15.85 34.94 -7.10
CA ILE A 166 -16.91 34.04 -6.60
C ILE A 166 -16.61 33.67 -5.14
N ALA A 167 -15.39 33.22 -4.85
CA ALA A 167 -15.01 32.76 -3.54
C ALA A 167 -15.09 33.88 -2.48
N ARG A 168 -14.68 35.10 -2.84
CA ARG A 168 -14.71 36.27 -1.96
C ARG A 168 -16.14 36.73 -1.63
N LEU A 169 -17.05 36.71 -2.61
CA LEU A 169 -18.47 37.02 -2.36
C LEU A 169 -19.12 36.01 -1.43
N ILE A 170 -18.84 34.71 -1.60
CA ILE A 170 -19.35 33.68 -0.71
C ILE A 170 -18.81 33.89 0.72
N SER A 171 -17.51 34.16 0.88
CA SER A 171 -16.92 34.44 2.20
C SER A 171 -17.50 35.69 2.85
N ALA A 172 -17.75 36.75 2.07
CA ALA A 172 -18.37 37.97 2.58
C ALA A 172 -19.80 37.70 3.08
N ALA A 173 -20.61 36.91 2.37
CA ALA A 173 -21.93 36.51 2.85
C ALA A 173 -21.85 35.69 4.15
N GLU A 174 -20.88 34.78 4.24
CA GLU A 174 -20.74 33.86 5.37
C GLU A 174 -20.21 34.55 6.66
N ASN A 175 -19.29 35.49 6.51
CA ASN A 175 -18.56 36.11 7.62
C ASN A 175 -19.02 37.53 7.94
N PHE A 176 -19.43 38.30 6.92
CA PHE A 176 -19.76 39.73 7.03
C PHE A 176 -21.06 40.07 6.25
N PRO A 177 -22.20 39.46 6.59
CA PRO A 177 -23.44 39.58 5.82
C PRO A 177 -23.92 41.02 5.64
N GLU A 178 -23.68 41.90 6.62
CA GLU A 178 -24.03 43.33 6.51
C GLU A 178 -23.21 44.07 5.45
N ILE A 179 -21.96 43.66 5.22
CA ILE A 179 -21.08 44.21 4.18
C ILE A 179 -21.47 43.65 2.81
N ALA A 180 -21.84 42.37 2.77
CA ALA A 180 -22.24 41.69 1.54
C ALA A 180 -23.62 42.15 1.03
N LYS A 181 -24.51 42.57 1.93
CA LYS A 181 -25.92 42.90 1.63
C LYS A 181 -26.15 43.78 0.40
N PRO A 182 -25.48 44.94 0.22
CA PRO A 182 -25.73 45.80 -0.95
C PRO A 182 -25.35 45.15 -2.29
N VAL A 183 -24.40 44.22 -2.28
CA VAL A 183 -23.98 43.47 -3.46
C VAL A 183 -24.93 42.30 -3.71
N PHE A 184 -25.36 41.62 -2.65
CA PHE A 184 -26.31 40.52 -2.74
C PHE A 184 -27.71 40.98 -3.15
N ASP A 185 -28.17 42.16 -2.72
CA ASP A 185 -29.42 42.74 -3.20
C ASP A 185 -29.43 42.84 -4.74
N LYS A 186 -28.29 43.24 -5.35
CA LYS A 186 -28.13 43.26 -6.81
C LYS A 186 -28.09 41.87 -7.44
N ILE A 187 -27.45 40.90 -6.78
CA ILE A 187 -27.40 39.49 -7.23
C ILE A 187 -28.82 38.89 -7.21
N HIS A 188 -29.59 39.14 -6.16
CA HIS A 188 -30.97 38.68 -6.05
C HIS A 188 -31.84 39.31 -7.14
N GLU A 189 -31.69 40.62 -7.40
CA GLU A 189 -32.37 41.30 -8.50
C GLU A 189 -32.04 40.68 -9.88
N SER A 190 -30.75 40.44 -10.16
CA SER A 190 -30.33 39.84 -11.44
C SER A 190 -30.77 38.39 -11.61
N ASN A 191 -30.87 37.64 -10.51
CA ASN A 191 -31.28 36.24 -10.52
C ASN A 191 -32.80 36.02 -10.50
N THR A 192 -33.63 37.06 -10.39
CA THR A 192 -35.11 36.92 -10.40
C THR A 192 -35.66 36.16 -11.62
N THR A 193 -34.94 36.18 -12.73
CA THR A 193 -35.30 35.48 -13.98
C THR A 193 -34.41 34.27 -14.29
N SER A 194 -33.50 33.91 -13.37
CA SER A 194 -32.56 32.81 -13.55
C SER A 194 -33.29 31.47 -13.56
N LYS A 195 -33.08 30.69 -14.63
CA LYS A 195 -33.58 29.31 -14.79
C LYS A 195 -32.48 28.26 -14.59
N ILE A 196 -31.36 28.64 -13.97
CA ILE A 196 -30.25 27.71 -13.76
C ILE A 196 -30.68 26.62 -12.78
N PRO A 197 -30.64 25.33 -13.17
CA PRO A 197 -31.08 24.23 -12.34
C PRO A 197 -30.16 23.99 -11.15
N VAL A 198 -30.76 23.68 -10.00
CA VAL A 198 -30.08 23.24 -8.78
C VAL A 198 -30.48 21.80 -8.45
N LEU A 199 -29.51 20.89 -8.49
CA LEU A 199 -29.66 19.51 -8.07
C LEU A 199 -29.25 19.36 -6.60
N GLY A 200 -30.21 19.07 -5.74
CA GLY A 200 -29.98 18.77 -4.33
C GLY A 200 -29.69 17.29 -4.12
N ILE A 201 -28.54 16.96 -3.53
CA ILE A 201 -28.14 15.60 -3.21
C ILE A 201 -28.04 15.47 -1.69
N THR A 202 -28.90 14.65 -1.12
CA THR A 202 -28.92 14.38 0.32
C THR A 202 -28.95 12.88 0.59
N GLY A 203 -28.80 12.48 1.85
CA GLY A 203 -28.69 11.07 2.20
C GLY A 203 -28.01 10.82 3.54
N THR A 204 -28.07 9.57 3.99
CA THR A 204 -27.49 9.16 5.26
C THR A 204 -25.96 9.32 5.27
N GLY A 205 -25.40 9.54 6.45
CA GLY A 205 -23.95 9.61 6.64
C GLY A 205 -23.26 8.33 6.14
N GLY A 206 -22.21 8.47 5.34
CA GLY A 206 -21.47 7.32 4.82
C GLY A 206 -22.13 6.56 3.66
N ALA A 207 -23.26 7.02 3.12
CA ALA A 207 -23.91 6.41 1.96
C ALA A 207 -23.11 6.56 0.65
N GLY A 208 -22.07 7.42 0.64
CA GLY A 208 -21.23 7.66 -0.53
C GLY A 208 -21.71 8.81 -1.43
N LYS A 209 -22.32 9.85 -0.84
CA LYS A 209 -22.81 11.04 -1.54
C LYS A 209 -21.71 11.73 -2.36
N SER A 210 -20.60 12.11 -1.73
CA SER A 210 -19.51 12.82 -2.41
C SER A 210 -18.85 11.97 -3.51
N SER A 211 -18.76 10.65 -3.32
CA SER A 211 -18.30 9.74 -4.39
C SER A 211 -19.29 9.64 -5.56
N LEU A 212 -20.59 9.66 -5.27
CA LEU A 212 -21.63 9.66 -6.29
C LEU A 212 -21.63 11.00 -7.05
N VAL A 213 -21.49 12.13 -6.35
CA VAL A 213 -21.34 13.46 -6.94
C VAL A 213 -20.14 13.52 -7.89
N ASP A 214 -18.98 13.01 -7.47
CA ASP A 214 -17.79 12.93 -8.32
C ASP A 214 -18.04 12.15 -9.62
N GLU A 215 -18.68 10.99 -9.52
CA GLU A 215 -19.05 10.18 -10.68
C GLU A 215 -20.04 10.94 -11.59
N LEU A 216 -21.00 11.69 -11.03
CA LEU A 216 -21.93 12.53 -11.81
C LEU A 216 -21.21 13.66 -12.54
N VAL A 217 -20.29 14.37 -11.86
CA VAL A 217 -19.45 15.42 -12.46
C VAL A 217 -18.65 14.84 -13.63
N ARG A 218 -18.04 13.66 -13.44
CA ARG A 218 -17.33 12.96 -14.52
C ARG A 218 -18.20 12.72 -15.74
N ARG A 219 -19.42 12.15 -15.58
CA ARG A 219 -20.33 11.91 -16.72
C ARG A 219 -20.78 13.23 -17.35
N PHE A 220 -21.06 14.25 -16.54
CA PHE A 220 -21.45 15.57 -17.02
C PHE A 220 -20.38 16.20 -17.92
N LEU A 221 -19.11 16.15 -17.49
CA LEU A 221 -17.99 16.69 -18.29
C LEU A 221 -17.79 15.96 -19.62
N ILE A 222 -18.13 14.67 -19.69
CA ILE A 222 -18.06 13.84 -20.91
C ILE A 222 -19.24 14.12 -21.84
N ASP A 223 -20.46 14.15 -21.31
CA ASP A 223 -21.70 14.31 -22.08
C ASP A 223 -21.87 15.74 -22.60
N PHE A 224 -21.38 16.73 -21.84
CA PHE A 224 -21.46 18.14 -22.20
C PHE A 224 -20.06 18.79 -22.24
N PRO A 225 -19.37 18.80 -23.40
CA PRO A 225 -18.00 19.31 -23.53
C PRO A 225 -17.83 20.80 -23.19
N GLU A 226 -18.86 21.62 -23.40
CA GLU A 226 -18.79 23.09 -23.26
C GLU A 226 -19.51 23.63 -22.01
N LYS A 227 -20.20 22.76 -21.26
CA LYS A 227 -21.02 23.18 -20.11
C LYS A 227 -20.20 23.23 -18.82
N THR A 228 -20.64 24.08 -17.90
CA THR A 228 -19.98 24.38 -16.62
C THR A 228 -20.84 23.97 -15.43
N ILE A 229 -20.19 23.52 -14.36
CA ILE A 229 -20.86 23.02 -13.16
C ILE A 229 -20.32 23.66 -11.87
N GLY A 230 -21.22 24.10 -11.01
CA GLY A 230 -20.91 24.63 -9.69
C GLY A 230 -21.30 23.63 -8.60
N LEU A 231 -20.46 23.43 -7.59
CA LEU A 231 -20.69 22.51 -6.48
C LEU A 231 -20.60 23.23 -5.15
N ILE A 232 -21.57 22.97 -4.28
CA ILE A 232 -21.57 23.39 -2.89
C ILE A 232 -21.75 22.13 -2.06
N SER A 233 -20.75 21.76 -1.26
CA SER A 233 -20.85 20.64 -0.32
C SER A 233 -20.85 21.15 1.11
N VAL A 234 -21.63 20.51 1.99
CA VAL A 234 -21.80 20.93 3.38
C VAL A 234 -21.40 19.82 4.33
N ASP A 235 -20.48 20.12 5.25
CA ASP A 235 -19.99 19.20 6.26
C ASP A 235 -20.29 19.69 7.70
N PRO A 236 -20.48 18.79 8.68
CA PRO A 236 -20.87 19.15 10.03
C PRO A 236 -19.70 19.78 10.84
N SER A 237 -20.00 20.84 11.60
CA SER A 237 -19.04 21.43 12.55
C SER A 237 -19.00 20.72 13.91
N LYS A 238 -17.82 20.65 14.54
CA LYS A 238 -17.68 20.11 15.91
C LYS A 238 -18.17 21.13 16.95
N ARG A 239 -19.19 20.76 17.73
CA ARG A 239 -19.78 21.60 18.79
C ARG A 239 -18.78 22.09 19.84
N LYS A 240 -17.84 21.23 20.25
CA LYS A 240 -16.92 21.52 21.38
C LYS A 240 -15.85 22.55 21.02
N THR A 241 -15.33 22.50 19.78
CA THR A 241 -14.18 23.30 19.35
C THR A 241 -14.57 24.41 18.38
N GLY A 242 -15.71 24.29 17.70
CA GLY A 242 -16.14 25.22 16.65
C GLY A 242 -15.48 24.97 15.28
N GLY A 243 -14.50 24.07 15.19
CA GLY A 243 -13.83 23.70 13.95
C GLY A 243 -14.60 22.62 13.17
N ALA A 244 -14.23 22.43 11.90
CA ALA A 244 -14.86 21.46 11.01
C ALA A 244 -13.81 20.71 10.19
N LEU A 245 -14.11 19.47 9.81
CA LEU A 245 -13.34 18.74 8.79
C LEU A 245 -14.22 18.71 7.56
N LEU A 246 -13.84 19.50 6.56
CA LEU A 246 -14.52 19.58 5.27
C LEU A 246 -13.88 18.52 4.36
N GLY A 247 -14.48 17.33 4.39
CA GLY A 247 -13.96 16.08 3.83
C GLY A 247 -14.65 15.61 2.56
N ASP A 248 -15.59 16.37 2.00
CA ASP A 248 -16.18 16.00 0.71
C ASP A 248 -15.18 16.13 -0.45
N ARG A 249 -14.39 17.21 -0.46
CA ARG A 249 -13.46 17.52 -1.57
C ARG A 249 -12.38 16.45 -1.78
N ILE A 250 -11.96 15.71 -0.75
CA ILE A 250 -10.96 14.63 -0.91
C ILE A 250 -11.45 13.48 -1.79
N ARG A 251 -12.78 13.31 -1.91
CA ARG A 251 -13.41 12.22 -2.69
C ARG A 251 -13.57 12.55 -4.16
N MET A 252 -13.36 13.82 -4.53
CA MET A 252 -13.65 14.38 -5.83
C MET A 252 -12.40 14.34 -6.72
N ASN A 253 -12.34 13.40 -7.66
CA ASN A 253 -11.27 13.30 -8.65
C ASN A 253 -11.57 14.11 -9.92
N ALA A 254 -12.84 14.19 -10.33
CA ALA A 254 -13.26 14.80 -11.60
C ALA A 254 -13.34 16.34 -11.54
N ILE A 255 -13.21 16.94 -10.36
CA ILE A 255 -13.39 18.38 -10.17
C ILE A 255 -12.16 19.22 -10.53
N ASN A 256 -11.00 18.60 -10.77
CA ASN A 256 -9.81 19.31 -11.22
C ASN A 256 -9.94 19.65 -12.71
N ASN A 257 -10.90 20.54 -13.03
CA ASN A 257 -11.22 20.97 -14.38
C ASN A 257 -11.64 22.45 -14.34
N PRO A 258 -11.19 23.28 -15.30
CA PRO A 258 -11.56 24.71 -15.34
C PRO A 258 -13.08 24.96 -15.47
N ARG A 259 -13.86 23.97 -15.92
CA ARG A 259 -15.32 24.05 -16.04
C ARG A 259 -16.06 23.74 -14.73
N VAL A 260 -15.32 23.42 -13.66
CA VAL A 260 -15.86 23.01 -12.37
C VAL A 260 -15.43 23.99 -11.28
N TYR A 261 -16.39 24.48 -10.52
CA TYR A 261 -16.12 25.25 -9.28
C TYR A 261 -16.73 24.53 -8.10
N MET A 262 -15.99 24.38 -7.00
CA MET A 262 -16.50 23.76 -5.78
C MET A 262 -16.24 24.67 -4.57
N ARG A 263 -17.19 24.74 -3.64
CA ARG A 263 -17.04 25.40 -2.34
C ARG A 263 -17.52 24.46 -1.23
N SER A 264 -16.70 24.31 -0.19
CA SER A 264 -17.02 23.48 0.97
C SER A 264 -17.48 24.37 2.13
N LEU A 265 -18.69 24.16 2.64
CA LEU A 265 -19.26 24.94 3.74
C LEU A 265 -19.38 24.10 5.01
N ALA A 266 -19.22 24.75 6.16
CA ALA A 266 -19.49 24.13 7.45
C ALA A 266 -20.92 24.49 7.91
N THR A 267 -21.62 23.59 8.59
CA THR A 267 -22.98 23.90 9.09
C THR A 267 -23.01 25.08 10.07
N ARG A 268 -21.92 25.29 10.86
CA ARG A 268 -21.74 26.36 11.86
C ARG A 268 -22.84 26.44 12.95
N GLN A 269 -23.82 25.54 12.94
CA GLN A 269 -24.95 25.46 13.86
C GLN A 269 -25.25 23.99 14.20
N SER A 270 -25.86 23.73 15.35
CA SER A 270 -26.24 22.39 15.79
C SER A 270 -27.56 21.94 15.17
N ASN A 271 -27.63 20.68 14.74
CA ASN A 271 -28.85 19.98 14.28
C ASN A 271 -29.46 20.46 12.95
N LEU A 272 -28.72 21.19 12.12
CA LEU A 272 -29.14 21.54 10.76
C LEU A 272 -28.28 20.80 9.74
N ALA A 273 -28.90 20.33 8.67
CA ALA A 273 -28.21 19.63 7.58
C ALA A 273 -27.49 20.61 6.64
N LEU A 274 -27.98 21.86 6.59
CA LEU A 274 -27.47 22.95 5.75
C LEU A 274 -27.00 24.16 6.58
N SER A 275 -26.08 24.93 6.01
CA SER A 275 -25.70 26.25 6.56
C SER A 275 -26.74 27.29 6.13
N LYS A 276 -27.07 28.24 7.01
CA LYS A 276 -27.94 29.40 6.71
C LYS A 276 -27.48 30.24 5.50
N TYR A 277 -26.23 30.08 5.07
CA TYR A 277 -25.62 30.82 3.95
C TYR A 277 -25.53 30.02 2.65
N VAL A 278 -26.05 28.79 2.61
CA VAL A 278 -26.11 27.97 1.40
C VAL A 278 -26.92 28.66 0.30
N ALA A 279 -28.04 29.29 0.67
CA ALA A 279 -28.86 30.05 -0.25
C ALA A 279 -28.05 31.15 -0.96
N GLU A 280 -27.25 31.91 -0.22
CA GLU A 280 -26.42 32.98 -0.79
C GLU A 280 -25.33 32.42 -1.71
N ALA A 281 -24.68 31.31 -1.35
CA ALA A 281 -23.69 30.67 -2.22
C ALA A 281 -24.32 30.20 -3.56
N ILE A 282 -25.53 29.64 -3.53
CA ILE A 282 -26.27 29.28 -4.75
C ILE A 282 -26.53 30.52 -5.61
N GLN A 283 -26.93 31.63 -5.01
CA GLN A 283 -27.21 32.86 -5.75
C GLN A 283 -25.96 33.43 -6.42
N VAL A 284 -24.80 33.37 -5.78
CA VAL A 284 -23.52 33.74 -6.41
C VAL A 284 -23.25 32.86 -7.64
N LEU A 285 -23.43 31.54 -7.54
CA LEU A 285 -23.21 30.63 -8.68
C LEU A 285 -24.23 30.82 -9.81
N LYS A 286 -25.49 31.15 -9.48
CA LYS A 286 -26.51 31.53 -10.47
C LYS A 286 -26.10 32.82 -11.21
N ALA A 287 -25.62 33.82 -10.49
CA ALA A 287 -25.15 35.07 -11.10
C ALA A 287 -23.86 34.87 -11.92
N ALA A 288 -23.01 33.90 -11.56
CA ALA A 288 -21.85 33.48 -12.35
C ALA A 288 -22.21 32.67 -13.62
N LYS A 289 -23.50 32.41 -13.87
CA LYS A 289 -24.03 31.71 -15.05
C LYS A 289 -23.43 30.31 -15.24
N TYR A 290 -23.32 29.52 -14.17
CA TYR A 290 -23.06 28.08 -14.31
C TYR A 290 -24.27 27.38 -14.92
N ASP A 291 -24.05 26.32 -15.70
CA ASP A 291 -25.14 25.62 -16.40
C ASP A 291 -25.91 24.67 -15.47
N LEU A 292 -25.24 24.12 -14.45
CA LEU A 292 -25.82 23.26 -13.41
C LEU A 292 -25.16 23.57 -12.06
N ILE A 293 -25.95 23.61 -10.99
CA ILE A 293 -25.46 23.71 -9.62
C ILE A 293 -25.82 22.43 -8.86
N ILE A 294 -24.84 21.81 -8.20
CA ILE A 294 -25.04 20.68 -7.29
C ILE A 294 -24.89 21.17 -5.86
N LEU A 295 -25.88 20.89 -5.03
CA LEU A 295 -25.83 21.11 -3.58
C LEU A 295 -25.82 19.75 -2.86
N GLU A 296 -24.70 19.43 -2.23
CA GLU A 296 -24.56 18.25 -1.37
C GLU A 296 -24.74 18.63 0.11
N THR A 297 -25.62 17.92 0.82
CA THR A 297 -25.81 18.12 2.27
C THR A 297 -24.83 17.32 3.11
N SER A 298 -24.74 17.67 4.39
CA SER A 298 -24.15 16.77 5.38
C SER A 298 -24.99 15.49 5.54
N GLY A 299 -24.48 14.49 6.27
CA GLY A 299 -25.25 13.26 6.54
C GLY A 299 -26.52 13.57 7.33
N ILE A 300 -27.68 13.26 6.75
CA ILE A 300 -28.99 13.56 7.35
C ILE A 300 -29.58 12.41 8.17
N GLY A 301 -30.46 12.76 9.10
CA GLY A 301 -31.34 11.83 9.80
C GLY A 301 -32.51 11.36 8.93
N GLN A 302 -33.47 10.67 9.55
CA GLN A 302 -34.67 10.16 8.84
C GLN A 302 -35.70 11.26 8.51
N SER A 303 -35.66 12.41 9.20
CA SER A 303 -36.69 13.46 9.15
C SER A 303 -36.24 14.81 8.58
N ASP A 304 -35.05 14.89 7.98
CA ASP A 304 -34.51 16.16 7.45
C ASP A 304 -34.89 16.33 5.96
N THR A 305 -35.53 17.44 5.62
CA THR A 305 -35.97 17.76 4.25
C THR A 305 -35.49 19.13 3.74
N GLU A 306 -34.59 19.80 4.48
CA GLU A 306 -34.13 21.18 4.20
C GLU A 306 -33.55 21.38 2.78
N ILE A 307 -33.06 20.31 2.16
CA ILE A 307 -32.52 20.35 0.79
C ILE A 307 -33.59 20.78 -0.24
N MET A 308 -34.87 20.51 0.04
CA MET A 308 -35.98 20.81 -0.86
C MET A 308 -36.21 22.32 -1.02
N ASP A 309 -35.88 23.11 0.00
CA ASP A 309 -36.06 24.56 -0.03
C ASP A 309 -35.01 25.26 -0.92
N HIS A 310 -33.96 24.53 -1.31
CA HIS A 310 -32.79 25.05 -2.02
C HIS A 310 -32.48 24.29 -3.32
N SER A 311 -33.34 23.37 -3.76
CA SER A 311 -33.13 22.58 -4.98
C SER A 311 -34.38 22.48 -5.85
N ASP A 312 -34.17 22.41 -7.17
CA ASP A 312 -35.24 22.21 -8.16
C ASP A 312 -35.53 20.71 -8.36
N VAL A 313 -34.48 19.89 -8.26
CA VAL A 313 -34.53 18.43 -8.32
C VAL A 313 -33.79 17.85 -7.13
N SER A 314 -34.35 16.83 -6.48
CA SER A 314 -33.75 16.18 -5.32
C SER A 314 -33.40 14.71 -5.55
N LEU A 315 -32.20 14.31 -5.12
CA LEU A 315 -31.70 12.94 -5.13
C LEU A 315 -31.44 12.48 -3.69
N TYR A 316 -32.13 11.42 -3.27
CA TYR A 316 -31.86 10.77 -1.98
C TYR A 316 -30.91 9.59 -2.14
N VAL A 317 -29.78 9.62 -1.45
CA VAL A 317 -28.75 8.57 -1.47
C VAL A 317 -28.81 7.75 -0.18
N MET A 318 -28.93 6.44 -0.30
CA MET A 318 -28.97 5.52 0.84
C MET A 318 -28.19 4.24 0.56
N THR A 319 -27.96 3.40 1.57
CA THR A 319 -27.32 2.08 1.44
C THR A 319 -28.36 0.97 1.57
N PRO A 320 -28.04 -0.28 1.15
CA PRO A 320 -28.87 -1.46 1.42
C PRO A 320 -29.12 -1.75 2.91
N GLU A 321 -28.37 -1.13 3.82
CA GLU A 321 -28.40 -1.39 5.25
C GLU A 321 -29.26 -0.35 6.00
N PHE A 322 -30.58 -0.38 5.80
CA PHE A 322 -31.54 0.51 6.48
C PHE A 322 -32.34 -0.17 7.60
N GLY A 323 -32.01 -1.42 7.94
CA GLY A 323 -32.72 -2.23 8.92
C GLY A 323 -33.95 -2.94 8.32
N ALA A 324 -35.06 -2.98 9.05
CA ALA A 324 -36.29 -3.60 8.56
C ALA A 324 -36.99 -2.71 7.53
N ALA A 325 -37.75 -3.31 6.60
CA ALA A 325 -38.51 -2.57 5.58
C ALA A 325 -39.46 -1.51 6.16
N THR A 326 -39.99 -1.71 7.37
CA THR A 326 -40.83 -0.72 8.08
C THR A 326 -40.10 0.56 8.46
N GLN A 327 -38.76 0.59 8.42
CA GLN A 327 -37.99 1.82 8.64
C GLN A 327 -38.11 2.77 7.44
N LEU A 328 -38.36 2.25 6.24
CA LEU A 328 -38.54 3.08 5.03
C LEU A 328 -39.77 3.99 5.15
N GLU A 329 -40.79 3.58 5.90
CA GLU A 329 -41.99 4.39 6.19
C GLU A 329 -41.69 5.62 7.07
N LYS A 330 -40.50 5.71 7.66
CA LYS A 330 -40.09 6.83 8.52
C LYS A 330 -39.09 7.79 7.86
N ILE A 331 -38.68 7.50 6.63
CA ILE A 331 -37.70 8.31 5.90
C ILE A 331 -38.48 9.34 5.09
N ASP A 332 -38.57 10.56 5.60
CA ASP A 332 -39.35 11.64 4.98
C ASP A 332 -38.84 11.93 3.56
N MET A 333 -37.53 11.83 3.32
CA MET A 333 -36.97 12.02 1.98
C MET A 333 -37.52 11.04 0.92
N LEU A 334 -38.06 9.88 1.29
CA LEU A 334 -38.73 8.99 0.31
C LEU A 334 -40.10 9.50 -0.14
N ASP A 335 -40.70 10.45 0.59
CA ASP A 335 -41.92 11.14 0.18
C ASP A 335 -41.66 12.30 -0.79
N PHE A 336 -40.46 12.90 -0.73
CA PHE A 336 -40.15 14.15 -1.45
C PHE A 336 -39.10 14.01 -2.54
N ALA A 337 -38.27 12.95 -2.52
CA ALA A 337 -37.21 12.77 -3.49
C ALA A 337 -37.75 12.53 -4.91
N ASP A 338 -37.18 13.22 -5.89
CA ASP A 338 -37.49 12.93 -7.30
C ASP A 338 -36.88 11.61 -7.75
N LEU A 339 -35.69 11.32 -7.22
CA LEU A 339 -34.88 10.16 -7.58
C LEU A 339 -34.26 9.59 -6.30
N VAL A 340 -34.09 8.28 -6.25
CA VAL A 340 -33.43 7.59 -5.15
C VAL A 340 -32.25 6.77 -5.69
N ALA A 341 -31.07 6.97 -5.12
CA ALA A 341 -29.89 6.16 -5.37
C ALA A 341 -29.64 5.23 -4.17
N LEU A 342 -29.86 3.94 -4.37
CA LEU A 342 -29.44 2.89 -3.46
C LEU A 342 -27.98 2.54 -3.77
N ASN A 343 -27.06 3.33 -3.20
CA ASN A 343 -25.63 3.21 -3.43
C ASN A 343 -24.99 2.10 -2.57
N LYS A 344 -23.77 1.69 -2.91
CA LYS A 344 -23.13 0.47 -2.36
C LYS A 344 -23.97 -0.77 -2.67
N PHE A 345 -24.45 -0.83 -3.91
CA PHE A 345 -25.32 -1.90 -4.40
C PHE A 345 -24.64 -3.27 -4.46
N ASP A 346 -23.35 -3.33 -4.18
CA ASP A 346 -22.57 -4.54 -3.99
C ASP A 346 -22.75 -5.21 -2.62
N LYS A 347 -23.38 -4.53 -1.67
CA LYS A 347 -23.65 -5.08 -0.34
C LYS A 347 -24.70 -6.19 -0.40
N ARG A 348 -24.57 -7.12 0.55
CA ARG A 348 -25.52 -8.24 0.67
C ARG A 348 -26.94 -7.72 0.90
N GLY A 349 -27.90 -8.28 0.17
CA GLY A 349 -29.31 -7.89 0.28
C GLY A 349 -29.69 -6.66 -0.55
N ALA A 350 -28.77 -6.11 -1.37
CA ALA A 350 -29.03 -4.94 -2.22
C ALA A 350 -30.24 -5.12 -3.16
N LEU A 351 -30.45 -6.32 -3.73
CA LEU A 351 -31.61 -6.60 -4.57
C LEU A 351 -32.95 -6.54 -3.81
N ASP A 352 -32.99 -7.09 -2.59
CA ASP A 352 -34.18 -7.01 -1.73
C ASP A 352 -34.41 -5.57 -1.28
N ALA A 353 -33.34 -4.87 -0.89
CA ALA A 353 -33.36 -3.45 -0.56
C ALA A 353 -33.91 -2.60 -1.72
N LEU A 354 -33.48 -2.84 -2.97
CA LEU A 354 -33.99 -2.14 -4.15
C LEU A 354 -35.49 -2.33 -4.31
N ARG A 355 -35.95 -3.58 -4.20
CA ARG A 355 -37.37 -3.92 -4.31
C ARG A 355 -38.19 -3.23 -3.23
N ASP A 356 -37.70 -3.24 -1.99
CA ASP A 356 -38.43 -2.69 -0.84
C ASP A 356 -38.51 -1.16 -0.92
N VAL A 357 -37.42 -0.49 -1.34
CA VAL A 357 -37.40 0.95 -1.60
C VAL A 357 -38.27 1.33 -2.78
N LYS A 358 -38.25 0.58 -3.89
CA LYS A 358 -39.17 0.79 -5.04
C LYS A 358 -40.63 0.71 -4.62
N LYS A 359 -40.99 -0.31 -3.84
CA LYS A 359 -42.36 -0.46 -3.31
C LYS A 359 -42.73 0.67 -2.37
N GLN A 360 -41.80 1.11 -1.51
CA GLN A 360 -42.08 2.23 -0.61
C GLN A 360 -42.27 3.53 -1.38
N TYR A 361 -41.40 3.82 -2.36
CA TYR A 361 -41.53 4.99 -3.23
C TYR A 361 -42.88 5.00 -3.95
N GLN A 362 -43.29 3.85 -4.50
CA GLN A 362 -44.59 3.69 -5.16
C GLN A 362 -45.76 4.01 -4.22
N ARG A 363 -45.70 3.55 -2.97
CA ARG A 363 -46.72 3.80 -1.94
C ARG A 363 -46.81 5.28 -1.59
N ASN A 364 -45.66 5.90 -1.30
CA ASN A 364 -45.55 7.31 -0.93
C ASN A 364 -46.15 8.24 -2.01
N HIS A 365 -45.95 7.87 -3.29
CA HIS A 365 -46.43 8.66 -4.43
C HIS A 365 -47.78 8.19 -5.00
N ASN A 366 -48.44 7.20 -4.38
CA ASN A 366 -49.72 6.61 -4.82
C ASN A 366 -49.73 6.09 -6.28
N LEU A 367 -48.61 5.57 -6.78
CA LEU A 367 -48.42 5.12 -8.18
C LEU A 367 -48.78 3.65 -8.39
N TRP A 368 -49.97 3.24 -7.94
CA TRP A 368 -50.43 1.83 -7.93
C TRP A 368 -50.68 1.23 -9.31
N ASP A 369 -50.88 2.06 -10.31
CA ASP A 369 -51.11 1.73 -11.71
C ASP A 369 -49.81 1.48 -12.50
N LYS A 370 -48.65 1.88 -11.95
CA LYS A 370 -47.33 1.68 -12.56
C LYS A 370 -46.66 0.42 -12.02
N ASN A 371 -45.79 -0.19 -12.83
CA ASN A 371 -44.97 -1.30 -12.37
C ASN A 371 -43.92 -0.78 -11.36
N PRO A 372 -43.75 -1.41 -10.17
CA PRO A 372 -42.68 -1.06 -9.23
C PRO A 372 -41.28 -0.96 -9.88
N ASP A 373 -41.00 -1.74 -10.92
CA ASP A 373 -39.70 -1.72 -11.60
C ASP A 373 -39.41 -0.39 -12.32
N GLU A 374 -40.45 0.39 -12.66
CA GLU A 374 -40.35 1.71 -13.31
C GLU A 374 -40.16 2.86 -12.31
N MET A 375 -40.21 2.59 -11.00
CA MET A 375 -39.99 3.64 -9.99
C MET A 375 -38.57 4.21 -10.11
N PRO A 376 -38.37 5.52 -9.87
CA PRO A 376 -37.09 6.23 -10.03
C PRO A 376 -36.08 5.90 -8.92
N VAL A 377 -35.87 4.61 -8.67
CA VAL A 377 -34.97 4.06 -7.65
C VAL A 377 -33.92 3.21 -8.36
N PHE A 378 -32.66 3.60 -8.22
CA PHE A 378 -31.53 3.04 -8.95
C PHE A 378 -30.53 2.40 -7.99
N GLY A 379 -30.08 1.18 -8.30
CA GLY A 379 -28.95 0.57 -7.61
C GLY A 379 -27.64 1.08 -8.22
N THR A 380 -26.75 1.64 -7.41
CA THR A 380 -25.49 2.21 -7.89
C THR A 380 -24.28 1.74 -7.09
N ILE A 381 -23.13 1.68 -7.74
CA ILE A 381 -21.84 1.37 -7.11
C ILE A 381 -20.87 2.49 -7.49
N ALA A 382 -20.93 3.62 -6.80
CA ALA A 382 -20.07 4.77 -7.10
C ALA A 382 -18.56 4.47 -6.96
N SER A 383 -18.18 3.44 -6.19
CA SER A 383 -16.80 2.98 -6.07
C SER A 383 -16.30 2.19 -7.29
N GLN A 384 -17.20 1.66 -8.11
CA GLN A 384 -16.87 0.92 -9.31
C GLN A 384 -16.76 1.88 -10.50
N PHE A 385 -15.60 1.87 -11.13
CA PHE A 385 -15.37 2.68 -12.32
C PHE A 385 -16.33 2.28 -13.45
N ASN A 386 -16.93 3.28 -14.10
CA ASN A 386 -17.92 3.10 -15.18
C ASN A 386 -19.07 2.14 -14.83
N ASP A 387 -19.56 2.19 -13.58
CA ASP A 387 -20.71 1.40 -13.15
C ASP A 387 -21.96 1.64 -14.05
N PRO A 388 -22.56 0.59 -14.63
CA PRO A 388 -23.80 0.69 -15.40
C PRO A 388 -24.96 1.31 -14.60
N GLY A 389 -25.01 1.06 -13.28
CA GLY A 389 -25.99 1.65 -12.38
C GLY A 389 -25.88 3.18 -12.34
N MET A 390 -24.67 3.69 -12.13
CA MET A 390 -24.37 5.13 -12.20
C MET A 390 -24.67 5.75 -13.56
N ASN A 391 -24.44 5.04 -14.67
CA ASN A 391 -24.75 5.54 -16.01
C ASN A 391 -26.27 5.70 -16.21
N THR A 392 -27.05 4.73 -15.71
CA THR A 392 -28.53 4.79 -15.74
C THR A 392 -29.05 5.91 -14.84
N LEU A 393 -28.51 6.04 -13.63
CA LEU A 393 -28.87 7.12 -12.70
C LEU A 393 -28.54 8.51 -13.30
N TYR A 394 -27.35 8.68 -13.88
CA TYR A 394 -26.94 9.96 -14.49
C TYR A 394 -27.92 10.40 -15.58
N LYS A 395 -28.27 9.50 -16.50
CA LYS A 395 -29.25 9.80 -17.55
C LYS A 395 -30.61 10.18 -16.97
N ALA A 396 -31.09 9.44 -15.97
CA ALA A 396 -32.35 9.75 -15.29
C ALA A 396 -32.33 11.11 -14.56
N ILE A 397 -31.21 11.48 -13.94
CA ILE A 397 -31.04 12.81 -13.32
C ILE A 397 -31.11 13.89 -14.39
N MET A 398 -30.35 13.78 -15.48
CA MET A 398 -30.35 14.80 -16.55
C MET A 398 -31.73 14.95 -17.19
N ASP A 399 -32.44 13.84 -17.45
CA ASP A 399 -33.80 13.87 -17.99
C ASP A 399 -34.78 14.56 -17.02
N LYS A 400 -34.67 14.28 -15.71
CA LYS A 400 -35.51 14.91 -14.68
C LYS A 400 -35.21 16.39 -14.51
N VAL A 401 -33.93 16.78 -14.57
CA VAL A 401 -33.51 18.19 -14.56
C VAL A 401 -34.07 18.93 -15.76
N ALA A 402 -33.91 18.40 -16.97
CA ALA A 402 -34.50 18.98 -18.18
C ALA A 402 -36.03 19.09 -18.09
N GLU A 403 -36.71 18.05 -17.59
CA GLU A 403 -38.17 18.02 -17.40
C GLU A 403 -38.67 19.11 -16.44
N LYS A 404 -38.06 19.24 -15.26
CA LYS A 404 -38.54 20.16 -14.20
C LYS A 404 -38.14 21.61 -14.41
N THR A 405 -37.01 21.86 -15.05
CA THR A 405 -36.42 23.20 -15.15
C THR A 405 -36.51 23.82 -16.54
N ASP A 406 -36.98 23.06 -17.54
CA ASP A 406 -36.98 23.47 -18.96
C ASP A 406 -35.57 23.88 -19.45
N SER A 407 -34.54 23.22 -18.92
CA SER A 407 -33.14 23.47 -19.27
C SER A 407 -32.71 22.71 -20.53
N ASP A 408 -31.70 23.21 -21.23
CA ASP A 408 -31.13 22.59 -22.43
C ASP A 408 -30.14 21.44 -22.13
N LEU A 409 -30.16 20.92 -20.89
CA LEU A 409 -29.28 19.83 -20.44
C LEU A 409 -29.80 18.46 -20.89
N LYS A 410 -30.00 18.30 -22.20
CA LYS A 410 -30.48 17.05 -22.80
C LYS A 410 -29.32 16.09 -23.05
N SER A 411 -29.19 15.11 -22.16
CA SER A 411 -28.12 14.12 -22.20
C SER A 411 -28.17 13.21 -23.43
N THR A 412 -27.02 12.99 -24.08
CA THR A 412 -26.83 12.02 -25.18
C THR A 412 -26.26 10.68 -24.73
N PHE A 413 -26.05 10.53 -23.43
CA PHE A 413 -25.41 9.37 -22.83
C PHE A 413 -26.18 8.07 -23.11
N ALA A 414 -25.50 7.08 -23.70
CA ALA A 414 -26.10 5.80 -24.06
C ALA A 414 -26.18 4.85 -22.86
N ILE A 415 -27.37 4.30 -22.59
CA ILE A 415 -27.59 3.29 -21.55
C ILE A 415 -27.30 1.90 -22.14
N THR A 416 -26.32 1.18 -21.59
CA THR A 416 -26.17 -0.26 -21.82
C THR A 416 -27.11 -1.03 -20.88
N LYS A 417 -27.85 -2.01 -21.40
CA LYS A 417 -28.81 -2.84 -20.64
C LYS A 417 -28.16 -3.90 -19.74
N GLU A 418 -26.84 -3.86 -19.57
CA GLU A 418 -26.16 -4.82 -18.70
C GLU A 418 -26.56 -4.55 -17.25
N MET A 419 -27.09 -5.57 -16.57
CA MET A 419 -27.31 -5.48 -15.14
C MET A 419 -25.96 -5.26 -14.46
N SER A 420 -25.90 -4.34 -13.51
CA SER A 420 -24.74 -4.13 -12.63
C SER A 420 -24.54 -5.38 -11.77
N GLU A 421 -23.91 -6.41 -12.34
CA GLU A 421 -23.38 -7.54 -11.60
C GLU A 421 -21.92 -7.22 -11.28
N LYS A 422 -21.65 -6.86 -10.02
CA LYS A 422 -20.28 -6.65 -9.57
C LYS A 422 -19.48 -7.94 -9.73
N ILE A 423 -18.31 -7.83 -10.36
CA ILE A 423 -17.29 -8.88 -10.30
C ILE A 423 -16.66 -8.80 -8.90
N PHE A 424 -17.10 -9.67 -7.99
CA PHE A 424 -16.51 -9.73 -6.66
C PHE A 424 -15.06 -10.24 -6.75
N VAL A 425 -14.12 -9.45 -6.22
CA VAL A 425 -12.72 -9.88 -6.03
C VAL A 425 -12.71 -11.16 -5.18
N ILE A 426 -13.38 -11.13 -4.03
CA ILE A 426 -13.60 -12.31 -3.19
C ILE A 426 -15.11 -12.60 -3.15
N PRO A 427 -15.56 -13.79 -3.58
CA PRO A 427 -16.96 -14.17 -3.51
C PRO A 427 -17.52 -14.07 -2.07
N PRO A 428 -18.77 -13.59 -1.87
CA PRO A 428 -19.33 -13.38 -0.53
C PRO A 428 -19.31 -14.60 0.40
N HIS A 429 -19.45 -15.82 -0.15
CA HIS A 429 -19.40 -17.06 0.62
C HIS A 429 -18.02 -17.40 1.20
N ARG A 430 -16.95 -16.74 0.74
CA ARG A 430 -15.57 -16.91 1.23
C ARG A 430 -15.10 -15.81 2.18
N THR A 431 -15.95 -14.84 2.50
CA THR A 431 -15.57 -13.65 3.30
C THR A 431 -15.06 -13.95 4.71
N ARG A 432 -15.33 -15.14 5.26
CA ARG A 432 -14.89 -15.57 6.60
C ARG A 432 -13.54 -16.29 6.62
N TYR A 433 -12.78 -16.20 5.54
CA TYR A 433 -11.54 -16.95 5.35
C TYR A 433 -10.50 -16.79 6.46
N LEU A 434 -10.38 -15.60 7.07
CA LEU A 434 -9.40 -15.34 8.13
C LEU A 434 -9.79 -16.01 9.46
N SER A 435 -11.06 -15.97 9.88
CA SER A 435 -11.52 -16.74 11.05
C SER A 435 -11.39 -18.24 10.84
N GLU A 436 -11.68 -18.76 9.64
CA GLU A 436 -11.45 -20.17 9.34
C GLU A 436 -9.95 -20.53 9.48
N ILE A 437 -9.03 -19.65 9.07
CA ILE A 437 -7.59 -19.84 9.28
C ILE A 437 -7.27 -19.84 10.77
N ALA A 438 -7.82 -18.89 11.54
CA ALA A 438 -7.60 -18.79 12.97
C ALA A 438 -8.11 -20.04 13.72
N GLU A 439 -9.30 -20.53 13.38
CA GLU A 439 -9.88 -21.77 13.91
C GLU A 439 -9.00 -22.99 13.58
N ASN A 440 -8.53 -23.12 12.34
CA ASN A 440 -7.64 -24.22 11.94
C ASN A 440 -6.29 -24.19 12.66
N ASN A 441 -5.71 -23.01 12.87
CA ASN A 441 -4.44 -22.85 13.59
C ASN A 441 -4.60 -23.22 15.07
N ARG A 442 -5.63 -22.68 15.74
CA ARG A 442 -5.96 -23.01 17.14
C ARG A 442 -6.23 -24.52 17.29
N SER A 443 -7.00 -25.10 16.38
CA SER A 443 -7.32 -26.55 16.40
C SER A 443 -6.07 -27.42 16.24
N TYR A 444 -5.12 -27.01 15.39
CA TYR A 444 -3.83 -27.69 15.28
C TYR A 444 -3.06 -27.66 16.61
N ASP A 445 -3.01 -26.50 17.28
CA ASP A 445 -2.30 -26.36 18.55
C ASP A 445 -2.96 -27.15 19.68
N GLU A 446 -4.29 -27.13 19.76
CA GLU A 446 -5.05 -27.97 20.68
C GLU A 446 -4.76 -29.46 20.44
N THR A 447 -4.74 -29.89 19.18
CA THR A 447 -4.43 -31.28 18.81
C THR A 447 -3.00 -31.64 19.21
N ALA A 448 -2.03 -30.77 18.92
CA ALA A 448 -0.63 -30.99 19.30
C ALA A 448 -0.46 -31.11 20.82
N LEU A 449 -1.14 -30.27 21.60
CA LEU A 449 -1.15 -30.34 23.06
C LEU A 449 -1.82 -31.61 23.59
N ALA A 450 -2.93 -32.05 22.97
CA ALA A 450 -3.58 -33.31 23.33
C ALA A 450 -2.65 -34.51 23.09
N GLN A 451 -2.01 -34.55 21.92
CA GLN A 451 -1.07 -35.59 21.52
C GLN A 451 0.19 -35.59 22.40
N GLN A 452 0.72 -34.42 22.76
CA GLN A 452 1.81 -34.29 23.73
C GLN A 452 1.45 -34.91 25.08
N LYS A 453 0.25 -34.64 25.62
CA LYS A 453 -0.20 -35.22 26.89
C LYS A 453 -0.29 -36.75 26.82
N VAL A 454 -0.74 -37.31 25.70
CA VAL A 454 -0.78 -38.77 25.47
C VAL A 454 0.65 -39.32 25.43
N ALA A 455 1.54 -38.73 24.65
CA ALA A 455 2.95 -39.14 24.55
C ALA A 455 3.66 -39.09 25.92
N GLN A 456 3.40 -38.07 26.74
CA GLN A 456 3.97 -37.96 28.08
C GLN A 456 3.46 -39.05 29.03
N LYS A 457 2.17 -39.41 28.94
CA LYS A 457 1.61 -40.54 29.70
C LYS A 457 2.27 -41.86 29.30
N LEU A 458 2.44 -42.09 27.99
CA LEU A 458 3.13 -43.27 27.46
C LEU A 458 4.56 -43.34 27.97
N TYR A 459 5.29 -42.22 27.98
CA TYR A 459 6.64 -42.16 28.54
C TYR A 459 6.67 -42.47 30.05
N GLY A 460 5.69 -41.98 30.80
CA GLY A 460 5.54 -42.29 32.23
C GLY A 460 5.30 -43.79 32.47
N ILE A 461 4.43 -44.43 31.67
CA ILE A 461 4.20 -45.88 31.74
C ILE A 461 5.47 -46.64 31.35
N PHE A 462 6.13 -46.24 30.26
CA PHE A 462 7.40 -46.80 29.81
C PHE A 462 8.47 -46.77 30.90
N LYS A 463 8.66 -45.62 31.57
CA LYS A 463 9.59 -45.47 32.69
C LYS A 463 9.20 -46.31 33.91
N THR A 464 7.91 -46.49 34.15
CA THR A 464 7.42 -47.37 35.20
C THR A 464 7.75 -48.83 34.88
N ILE A 465 7.55 -49.26 33.63
CA ILE A 465 7.93 -50.61 33.17
C ILE A 465 9.44 -50.80 33.28
N GLU A 466 10.25 -49.80 32.90
CA GLU A 466 11.71 -49.82 33.08
C GLU A 466 12.10 -50.03 34.54
N SER A 467 11.49 -49.25 35.44
CA SER A 467 11.76 -49.34 36.88
C SER A 467 11.36 -50.68 37.50
N VAL A 468 10.25 -51.29 37.04
CA VAL A 468 9.74 -52.56 37.59
C VAL A 468 10.48 -53.76 37.00
N SER A 469 10.78 -53.73 35.70
CA SER A 469 11.49 -54.82 35.01
C SER A 469 13.00 -54.79 35.20
N GLY A 470 13.57 -53.65 35.59
CA GLY A 470 15.02 -53.43 35.67
C GLY A 470 15.72 -53.39 34.30
N LYS A 471 14.96 -53.29 33.20
CA LYS A 471 15.47 -53.24 31.82
C LYS A 471 14.79 -52.14 31.05
N ILE A 472 15.49 -51.53 30.10
CA ILE A 472 14.91 -50.56 29.18
C ILE A 472 13.99 -51.31 28.19
N PRO A 473 12.67 -51.06 28.17
CA PRO A 473 11.77 -51.69 27.21
C PRO A 473 12.14 -51.30 25.78
N GLN A 474 12.07 -52.24 24.83
CA GLN A 474 12.28 -51.91 23.42
C GLN A 474 10.97 -51.44 22.78
N ILE A 475 11.02 -50.29 22.09
CA ILE A 475 9.88 -49.75 21.35
C ILE A 475 9.94 -50.14 19.88
N THR A 476 8.78 -50.44 19.29
CA THR A 476 8.58 -50.83 17.90
C THR A 476 7.40 -50.07 17.30
N LYS A 477 7.11 -50.24 16.00
CA LYS A 477 5.90 -49.68 15.37
C LYS A 477 4.60 -50.12 16.08
N ALA A 478 4.57 -51.34 16.61
CA ALA A 478 3.40 -51.88 17.29
C ALA A 478 3.21 -51.29 18.70
N GLY A 479 4.30 -50.97 19.41
CA GLY A 479 4.26 -50.57 20.82
C GLY A 479 5.54 -51.01 21.52
N ILE A 480 5.44 -51.45 22.77
CA ILE A 480 6.56 -52.11 23.47
C ILE A 480 6.65 -53.58 23.00
N ASP A 481 7.86 -54.08 22.78
CA ASP A 481 8.06 -55.53 22.60
C ASP A 481 8.02 -56.22 23.97
N ASP A 482 6.93 -56.95 24.24
CA ASP A 482 6.72 -57.69 25.48
C ASP A 482 7.90 -58.59 25.84
N ASN A 483 8.57 -59.20 24.86
CA ASN A 483 9.71 -60.10 25.08
C ASN A 483 10.96 -59.38 25.61
N SER A 484 11.03 -58.05 25.44
CA SER A 484 12.13 -57.24 25.95
C SER A 484 12.10 -57.11 27.48
N VAL A 485 10.92 -57.27 28.10
CA VAL A 485 10.68 -57.06 29.53
C VAL A 485 10.14 -58.29 30.26
N ILE A 486 9.45 -59.21 29.58
CA ILE A 486 8.93 -60.46 30.16
C ILE A 486 9.86 -61.62 29.77
N LEU A 487 10.70 -62.08 30.71
CA LEU A 487 11.54 -63.27 30.50
C LEU A 487 10.70 -64.56 30.51
N SER A 488 10.74 -65.32 29.43
CA SER A 488 10.24 -66.70 29.37
C SER A 488 11.17 -67.63 30.15
N GLY A 489 10.89 -67.89 31.43
CA GLY A 489 11.67 -68.88 32.20
C GLY A 489 11.50 -68.97 33.71
N VAL A 490 10.67 -68.13 34.36
CA VAL A 490 10.42 -68.26 35.82
C VAL A 490 8.98 -68.70 36.05
N GLU A 491 8.82 -69.99 36.41
CA GLU A 491 7.56 -70.57 36.89
C GLU A 491 7.27 -70.05 38.30
N GLY A 492 6.45 -69.00 38.40
CA GLY A 492 5.97 -68.46 39.67
C GLY A 492 5.13 -67.19 39.46
N LEU A 493 4.05 -67.05 40.23
CA LEU A 493 3.21 -65.85 40.33
C LEU A 493 4.00 -64.71 41.02
N ASP A 494 4.93 -64.09 40.30
CA ASP A 494 5.59 -62.86 40.75
C ASP A 494 4.61 -61.69 40.58
N GLU A 495 4.30 -60.99 41.67
CA GLU A 495 3.43 -59.78 41.66
C GLU A 495 3.91 -58.76 40.62
N ASN A 496 5.23 -58.68 40.40
CA ASN A 496 5.82 -57.81 39.38
C ASN A 496 5.42 -58.21 37.97
N ARG A 497 5.29 -59.51 37.65
CA ARG A 497 4.88 -59.97 36.32
C ARG A 497 3.42 -59.64 36.02
N ILE A 498 2.55 -59.75 37.03
CA ILE A 498 1.15 -59.33 36.90
C ILE A 498 1.08 -57.82 36.68
N PHE A 499 1.84 -57.05 37.47
CA PHE A 499 1.89 -55.59 37.33
C PHE A 499 2.46 -55.15 35.97
N LEU A 500 3.51 -55.81 35.48
CA LEU A 500 4.08 -55.55 34.14
C LEU A 500 3.06 -55.81 33.02
N ASN A 501 2.33 -56.93 33.07
CA ASN A 501 1.26 -57.21 32.09
C ASN A 501 0.15 -56.13 32.14
N LEU A 502 -0.22 -55.65 33.33
CA LEU A 502 -1.20 -54.56 33.47
C LEU A 502 -0.66 -53.26 32.87
N LEU A 503 0.63 -52.95 33.09
CA LEU A 503 1.28 -51.77 32.53
C LEU A 503 1.40 -51.85 31.00
N LEU A 504 1.72 -53.00 30.42
CA LEU A 504 1.77 -53.21 28.96
C LEU A 504 0.38 -53.04 28.34
N ASN A 505 -0.64 -53.67 28.90
CA ASN A 505 -2.03 -53.48 28.44
C ASN A 505 -2.48 -52.01 28.57
N GLN A 506 -2.07 -51.34 29.64
CA GLN A 506 -2.37 -49.92 29.84
C GLN A 506 -1.60 -49.04 28.84
N PHE A 507 -0.37 -49.39 28.50
CA PHE A 507 0.42 -48.73 27.46
C PHE A 507 -0.28 -48.82 26.11
N ASP A 508 -0.67 -50.03 25.70
CA ASP A 508 -1.37 -50.25 24.43
C ASP A 508 -2.70 -49.50 24.37
N LYS A 509 -3.46 -49.52 25.47
CA LYS A 509 -4.71 -48.76 25.59
C LYS A 509 -4.48 -47.25 25.41
N VAL A 510 -3.46 -46.67 26.05
CA VAL A 510 -3.16 -45.24 25.92
C VAL A 510 -2.59 -44.92 24.54
N LYS A 511 -1.85 -45.85 23.92
CA LYS A 511 -1.27 -45.67 22.58
C LYS A 511 -2.35 -45.56 21.49
N MET A 512 -3.51 -46.16 21.70
CA MET A 512 -4.67 -45.98 20.79
C MET A 512 -5.11 -44.52 20.65
N ASP A 513 -4.82 -43.67 21.64
CA ASP A 513 -5.14 -42.24 21.62
C ASP A 513 -4.03 -41.39 20.93
N LEU A 514 -2.91 -42.01 20.52
CA LEU A 514 -1.80 -41.35 19.84
C LEU A 514 -1.88 -41.56 18.32
N ASP A 515 -1.74 -40.49 17.56
CA ASP A 515 -1.64 -40.54 16.10
C ASP A 515 -0.42 -41.40 15.67
N PRO A 516 -0.59 -42.37 14.75
CA PRO A 516 0.51 -43.19 14.25
C PRO A 516 1.68 -42.39 13.67
N TYR A 517 1.43 -41.24 13.03
CA TYR A 517 2.50 -40.37 12.52
C TYR A 517 3.29 -39.72 13.65
N ASN A 518 2.65 -39.40 14.77
CA ASN A 518 3.35 -38.90 15.97
C ASN A 518 4.19 -39.99 16.64
N TRP A 519 3.75 -41.25 16.59
CA TRP A 519 4.54 -42.38 17.06
C TRP A 519 5.83 -42.57 16.24
N GLU A 520 5.76 -42.41 14.92
CA GLU A 520 6.94 -42.45 14.04
C GLU A 520 7.96 -41.34 14.39
N ILE A 521 7.53 -40.17 14.85
CA ILE A 521 8.45 -39.12 15.34
C ILE A 521 9.23 -39.60 16.56
N ILE A 522 8.55 -40.23 17.53
CA ILE A 522 9.16 -40.74 18.76
C ILE A 522 10.14 -41.88 18.45
N LEU A 523 9.73 -42.82 17.59
CA LEU A 523 10.56 -43.97 17.19
C LEU A 523 11.86 -43.54 16.51
N ASN A 524 11.80 -42.52 15.65
CA ASN A 524 12.92 -42.10 14.81
C ASN A 524 13.66 -40.88 15.37
N TRP A 525 13.38 -40.47 16.61
CA TRP A 525 14.00 -39.28 17.22
C TRP A 525 15.52 -39.39 17.31
N ASP A 526 16.04 -40.54 17.76
CA ASP A 526 17.48 -40.77 17.89
C ASP A 526 18.19 -40.76 16.52
N GLU A 527 17.55 -41.30 15.48
CA GLU A 527 18.05 -41.23 14.11
C GLU A 527 18.12 -39.79 13.61
N LYS A 528 17.07 -39.00 13.86
CA LYS A 528 17.04 -37.57 13.55
C LYS A 528 18.15 -36.81 14.27
N VAL A 529 18.34 -37.08 15.56
CA VAL A 529 19.43 -36.49 16.36
C VAL A 529 20.80 -36.87 15.79
N ALA A 530 21.02 -38.13 15.45
CA ALA A 530 22.26 -38.61 14.85
C ALA A 530 22.53 -37.92 13.50
N LYS A 531 21.51 -37.71 12.67
CA LYS A 531 21.63 -37.05 11.37
C LYS A 531 22.25 -35.65 11.46
N TYR A 532 21.89 -34.86 12.47
CA TYR A 532 22.44 -33.52 12.69
C TYR A 532 23.75 -33.50 13.49
N LYS A 533 24.07 -34.57 14.22
CA LYS A 533 25.37 -34.73 14.91
C LYS A 533 26.48 -35.28 14.01
N ASN A 534 26.13 -36.05 12.98
CA ASN A 534 27.09 -36.58 12.01
C ASN A 534 27.87 -35.43 11.35
N PRO A 535 29.17 -35.58 11.03
CA PRO A 535 29.98 -34.48 10.49
C PRO A 535 29.44 -33.86 9.19
N VAL A 536 28.71 -34.66 8.41
CA VAL A 536 28.16 -34.26 7.12
C VAL A 536 26.67 -34.61 7.07
N TYR A 537 25.84 -33.64 6.72
CA TYR A 537 24.44 -33.82 6.38
C TYR A 537 24.28 -33.85 4.86
N SER A 538 23.61 -34.87 4.33
CA SER A 538 23.35 -35.01 2.89
C SER A 538 21.85 -34.95 2.60
N PHE A 539 21.46 -34.16 1.60
CA PHE A 539 20.09 -34.06 1.12
C PHE A 539 20.03 -33.78 -0.39
N LYS A 540 18.89 -34.03 -1.02
CA LYS A 540 18.71 -33.85 -2.46
C LYS A 540 17.98 -32.55 -2.78
N VAL A 541 18.47 -31.81 -3.77
CA VAL A 541 17.78 -30.66 -4.37
C VAL A 541 17.78 -30.80 -5.88
N ARG A 542 16.60 -30.96 -6.48
CA ARG A 542 16.41 -31.07 -7.95
C ARG A 542 17.46 -32.01 -8.59
N ASP A 543 17.48 -33.26 -8.08
CA ASP A 543 18.37 -34.37 -8.47
C ASP A 543 19.85 -34.26 -8.10
N LYS A 544 20.29 -33.17 -7.47
CA LYS A 544 21.66 -33.01 -6.96
C LYS A 544 21.75 -33.35 -5.48
N GLU A 545 22.72 -34.19 -5.10
CA GLU A 545 23.07 -34.42 -3.70
C GLU A 545 23.92 -33.23 -3.20
N ILE A 546 23.45 -32.56 -2.15
CA ILE A 546 24.16 -31.49 -1.47
C ILE A 546 24.66 -32.04 -0.14
N LYS A 547 25.95 -31.84 0.12
CA LYS A 547 26.63 -32.24 1.36
C LYS A 547 27.05 -30.99 2.11
N ILE A 548 26.65 -30.88 3.38
CA ILE A 548 26.93 -29.72 4.22
C ILE A 548 27.59 -30.20 5.51
N ALA A 549 28.67 -29.52 5.92
CA ALA A 549 29.27 -29.73 7.23
C ALA A 549 28.30 -29.25 8.31
N THR A 550 28.01 -30.11 9.28
CA THR A 550 27.05 -29.82 10.37
C THR A 550 27.65 -28.97 11.48
N HIS A 551 28.98 -28.84 11.51
CA HIS A 551 29.71 -28.08 12.53
C HIS A 551 30.67 -27.09 11.87
N SER A 552 30.96 -26.02 12.61
CA SER A 552 32.03 -25.07 12.31
C SER A 552 33.03 -25.05 13.45
N GLU A 553 34.33 -25.13 13.13
CA GLU A 553 35.40 -25.06 14.14
C GLU A 553 35.64 -23.61 14.58
N SER A 554 35.67 -23.37 15.90
CA SER A 554 36.03 -22.08 16.48
C SER A 554 37.55 -21.91 16.63
N LEU A 555 38.01 -20.69 16.93
CA LEU A 555 39.43 -20.44 17.26
C LEU A 555 39.93 -21.23 18.48
N SER A 556 39.02 -21.68 19.35
CA SER A 556 39.35 -22.55 20.50
C SER A 556 39.22 -24.04 20.15
N HIS A 557 39.13 -24.39 18.87
CA HIS A 557 38.97 -25.76 18.35
C HIS A 557 37.70 -26.47 18.81
N LEU A 558 36.68 -25.71 19.22
CA LEU A 558 35.37 -26.26 19.55
C LEU A 558 34.57 -26.46 18.26
N GLN A 559 33.96 -27.63 18.10
CA GLN A 559 33.04 -27.93 17.01
C GLN A 559 31.66 -27.35 17.37
N ILE A 560 31.37 -26.15 16.86
CA ILE A 560 30.09 -25.47 17.09
C ILE A 560 29.06 -26.04 16.12
N PRO A 561 27.94 -26.61 16.60
CA PRO A 561 26.92 -27.16 15.70
C PRO A 561 26.18 -26.03 14.98
N LYS A 562 26.01 -26.17 13.66
CA LYS A 562 25.14 -25.29 12.87
C LYS A 562 23.68 -25.39 13.32
N ILE A 563 23.21 -26.59 13.69
CA ILE A 563 21.87 -26.81 14.24
C ILE A 563 22.00 -27.51 15.60
N ALA A 564 21.53 -26.85 16.66
CA ALA A 564 21.48 -27.41 18.00
C ALA A 564 20.12 -28.08 18.24
N LEU A 565 20.11 -29.32 18.72
CA LEU A 565 18.90 -30.07 19.04
C LEU A 565 18.64 -30.08 20.56
N PRO A 566 17.37 -30.12 20.99
CA PRO A 566 17.03 -30.17 22.40
C PRO A 566 17.49 -31.49 23.03
N LYS A 567 17.76 -31.45 24.34
CA LYS A 567 18.17 -32.61 25.14
C LYS A 567 16.99 -33.21 25.92
N TYR A 568 15.80 -33.22 25.32
CA TYR A 568 14.62 -33.77 25.96
C TYR A 568 14.67 -35.29 26.01
N GLU A 569 14.20 -35.84 27.14
CA GLU A 569 13.98 -37.29 27.29
C GLU A 569 12.49 -37.64 27.27
N GLY A 570 11.63 -36.73 27.76
CA GLY A 570 10.18 -36.93 27.76
C GLY A 570 9.60 -36.96 26.35
N TRP A 571 8.87 -38.02 26.03
CA TRP A 571 8.21 -38.13 24.71
C TRP A 571 7.20 -37.01 24.47
N GLY A 572 6.59 -36.46 25.52
CA GLY A 572 5.73 -35.29 25.40
C GLY A 572 6.49 -34.07 24.88
N ASP A 573 7.64 -33.75 25.47
CA ASP A 573 8.44 -32.59 25.09
C ASP A 573 9.05 -32.75 23.68
N ILE A 574 9.53 -33.96 23.35
CA ILE A 574 10.00 -34.29 22.00
C ILE A 574 8.89 -34.05 20.98
N LEU A 575 7.68 -34.55 21.26
CA LEU A 575 6.56 -34.42 20.34
C LEU A 575 6.10 -32.97 20.20
N ARG A 576 5.96 -32.22 21.30
CA ARG A 576 5.59 -30.81 21.26
C ARG A 576 6.59 -30.02 20.42
N TRP A 577 7.89 -30.21 20.65
CA TRP A 577 8.92 -29.48 19.92
C TRP A 577 8.89 -29.75 18.41
N ASN A 578 8.72 -31.02 17.99
CA ASN A 578 8.62 -31.37 16.57
C ASN A 578 7.34 -30.83 15.91
N LEU A 579 6.22 -30.76 16.64
CA LEU A 579 4.94 -30.27 16.09
C LEU A 579 4.85 -28.74 16.05
N GLN A 580 5.54 -28.04 16.96
CA GLN A 580 5.40 -26.59 17.14
C GLN A 580 6.54 -25.77 16.54
N GLU A 581 7.78 -26.27 16.59
CA GLU A 581 8.95 -25.51 16.12
C GLU A 581 9.75 -26.24 15.04
N ASN A 582 10.09 -27.49 15.33
CA ASN A 582 10.92 -28.38 14.54
C ASN A 582 12.31 -27.81 14.15
N VAL A 583 13.14 -28.62 13.49
CA VAL A 583 14.38 -28.17 12.83
C VAL A 583 14.06 -27.32 11.61
N PRO A 584 14.99 -26.45 11.17
CA PRO A 584 14.84 -25.75 9.90
C PRO A 584 14.66 -26.74 8.74
N GLY A 585 13.77 -26.41 7.80
CA GLY A 585 13.45 -27.25 6.64
C GLY A 585 12.39 -28.32 6.87
N GLU A 586 11.76 -28.38 8.04
CA GLU A 586 10.63 -29.28 8.31
C GLU A 586 9.43 -28.52 8.86
N PHE A 587 8.21 -29.00 8.56
CA PHE A 587 6.96 -28.43 9.05
C PHE A 587 6.95 -28.33 10.60
N PRO A 588 6.48 -27.20 11.19
CA PRO A 588 5.82 -26.03 10.57
C PRO A 588 6.78 -24.92 10.12
N PHE A 589 8.06 -25.24 9.87
CA PHE A 589 9.10 -24.34 9.36
C PHE A 589 9.38 -23.11 10.23
N ALA A 590 9.03 -23.14 11.52
CA ALA A 590 9.17 -21.98 12.40
C ALA A 590 10.63 -21.49 12.45
N SER A 591 11.59 -22.41 12.51
CA SER A 591 13.03 -22.14 12.61
C SER A 591 13.74 -21.94 11.25
N GLY A 592 13.03 -22.07 10.13
CA GLY A 592 13.58 -21.83 8.79
C GLY A 592 13.06 -22.78 7.72
N LEU A 593 13.23 -22.40 6.45
CA LEU A 593 12.66 -23.11 5.30
C LEU A 593 13.56 -24.22 4.73
N TYR A 594 14.85 -24.19 5.04
CA TYR A 594 15.83 -25.14 4.53
C TYR A 594 16.63 -25.71 5.69
N PRO A 595 17.14 -26.96 5.59
CA PRO A 595 17.92 -27.59 6.65
C PRO A 595 19.12 -26.79 7.12
N PHE A 596 19.74 -26.04 6.21
CA PHE A 596 20.85 -25.12 6.48
C PHE A 596 20.74 -23.89 5.58
N LYS A 597 21.36 -22.79 6.00
CA LYS A 597 21.57 -21.58 5.21
C LYS A 597 22.45 -21.89 3.99
N ARG A 598 22.29 -21.10 2.92
CA ARG A 598 23.09 -21.28 1.69
C ARG A 598 24.53 -20.87 1.91
N GLU A 599 25.47 -21.72 1.51
CA GLU A 599 26.89 -21.35 1.45
C GLU A 599 27.15 -20.51 0.19
N GLY A 600 27.79 -19.34 0.35
CA GLY A 600 28.19 -18.47 -0.77
C GLY A 600 27.11 -17.50 -1.29
N GLU A 601 25.89 -17.50 -0.76
CA GLU A 601 24.84 -16.53 -1.06
C GLU A 601 24.33 -15.90 0.24
N ASP A 602 25.01 -14.86 0.71
CA ASP A 602 24.59 -14.09 1.89
C ASP A 602 23.20 -13.46 1.64
N PRO A 603 22.34 -13.31 2.66
CA PRO A 603 20.99 -12.74 2.50
C PRO A 603 21.00 -11.25 2.13
N SER A 604 22.17 -10.63 2.09
CA SER A 604 22.36 -9.20 1.84
C SER A 604 21.75 -8.78 0.51
N ARG A 605 20.89 -7.77 0.60
CA ARG A 605 20.26 -7.10 -0.53
C ARG A 605 20.18 -5.62 -0.22
N MET A 606 21.01 -4.82 -0.90
CA MET A 606 21.05 -3.38 -0.68
C MET A 606 20.07 -2.67 -1.61
N PHE A 607 19.34 -1.73 -1.02
CA PHE A 607 18.42 -0.83 -1.69
C PHE A 607 19.23 0.30 -2.33
N ALA A 608 19.03 0.55 -3.62
CA ALA A 608 19.71 1.62 -4.35
C ALA A 608 18.80 2.19 -5.45
N GLY A 609 18.90 3.50 -5.63
CA GLY A 609 18.20 4.26 -6.65
C GLY A 609 18.43 5.74 -6.43
N GLU A 610 19.09 6.39 -7.37
CA GLU A 610 19.36 7.83 -7.37
C GLU A 610 19.63 8.32 -8.80
N GLY A 611 19.11 9.50 -9.14
CA GLY A 611 19.35 10.14 -10.42
C GLY A 611 18.80 9.35 -11.61
N GLY A 612 19.58 9.31 -12.70
CA GLY A 612 19.26 8.56 -13.90
C GLY A 612 19.61 7.06 -13.84
N PRO A 613 19.19 6.27 -14.84
CA PRO A 613 19.49 4.84 -14.95
C PRO A 613 20.98 4.51 -14.81
N GLU A 614 21.86 5.30 -15.42
CA GLU A 614 23.31 5.10 -15.46
C GLU A 614 23.98 5.31 -14.10
N ARG A 615 23.54 6.32 -13.34
CA ARG A 615 24.05 6.59 -11.99
C ARG A 615 23.68 5.45 -11.04
N THR A 616 22.44 4.98 -11.12
CA THR A 616 21.98 3.83 -10.33
C THR A 616 22.67 2.54 -10.79
N ASN A 617 22.90 2.34 -12.10
CA ASN A 617 23.68 1.20 -12.62
C ASN A 617 25.11 1.18 -12.03
N LYS A 618 25.79 2.34 -12.01
CA LYS A 618 27.10 2.50 -11.37
C LYS A 618 27.06 2.10 -9.90
N ARG A 619 26.03 2.52 -9.17
CA ARG A 619 25.86 2.12 -7.76
C ARG A 619 25.64 0.61 -7.61
N PHE A 620 24.86 -0.03 -8.48
CA PHE A 620 24.67 -1.49 -8.45
C PHE A 620 25.98 -2.25 -8.68
N HIS A 621 26.82 -1.81 -9.62
CA HIS A 621 28.14 -2.42 -9.84
C HIS A 621 29.06 -2.22 -8.64
N TYR A 622 29.01 -1.05 -8.00
CA TYR A 622 29.77 -0.77 -6.78
C TYR A 622 29.36 -1.67 -5.61
N VAL A 623 28.08 -1.71 -5.23
CA VAL A 623 27.61 -2.46 -4.05
C VAL A 623 27.69 -3.98 -4.23
N SER A 624 27.71 -4.45 -5.47
CA SER A 624 27.83 -5.87 -5.79
C SER A 624 29.26 -6.29 -6.14
N ALA A 625 30.23 -5.37 -6.12
CA ALA A 625 31.62 -5.65 -6.42
C ALA A 625 32.19 -6.74 -5.48
N GLY A 626 32.92 -7.71 -6.03
CA GLY A 626 33.51 -8.81 -5.27
C GLY A 626 32.52 -9.84 -4.71
N MET A 627 31.21 -9.63 -4.83
CA MET A 627 30.20 -10.61 -4.40
C MET A 627 29.95 -11.68 -5.47
N PRO A 628 29.90 -12.97 -5.10
CA PRO A 628 29.63 -14.07 -6.04
C PRO A 628 28.19 -14.08 -6.56
N ALA A 629 27.23 -13.61 -5.77
CA ALA A 629 25.83 -13.45 -6.16
C ALA A 629 25.45 -11.97 -6.27
N LYS A 630 24.70 -11.61 -7.33
CA LYS A 630 24.25 -10.24 -7.62
C LYS A 630 22.79 -10.10 -7.20
N ARG A 631 22.53 -9.56 -6.01
CA ARG A 631 21.19 -9.37 -5.44
C ARG A 631 20.86 -7.89 -5.38
N LEU A 632 20.25 -7.38 -6.46
CA LEU A 632 19.96 -5.96 -6.63
C LEU A 632 18.58 -5.61 -6.02
N SER A 633 18.43 -4.40 -5.49
CA SER A 633 17.13 -3.89 -5.08
C SER A 633 16.96 -2.44 -5.52
N THR A 634 15.99 -2.20 -6.39
CA THR A 634 15.75 -0.92 -7.07
C THR A 634 14.73 -0.09 -6.30
N ALA A 635 15.11 1.15 -6.01
CA ALA A 635 14.25 2.23 -5.53
C ALA A 635 13.94 3.19 -6.67
N PHE A 636 12.67 3.46 -6.95
CA PHE A 636 12.27 4.37 -8.03
C PHE A 636 11.95 5.76 -7.48
N ASP A 637 12.15 6.80 -8.29
CA ASP A 637 11.78 8.16 -7.91
C ASP A 637 10.25 8.29 -7.77
N SER A 638 9.81 9.35 -7.09
CA SER A 638 8.38 9.56 -6.85
C SER A 638 7.58 9.73 -8.14
N VAL A 639 8.16 10.28 -9.20
CA VAL A 639 7.52 10.41 -10.53
C VAL A 639 7.17 9.03 -11.10
N THR A 640 8.15 8.11 -11.10
CA THR A 640 7.98 6.72 -11.55
C THR A 640 7.03 5.95 -10.63
N LEU A 641 7.11 6.14 -9.31
CA LEU A 641 6.26 5.45 -8.34
C LEU A 641 4.76 5.71 -8.56
N TYR A 642 4.42 6.89 -9.08
CA TYR A 642 3.05 7.30 -9.40
C TYR A 642 2.70 7.10 -10.88
N GLY A 643 3.54 6.42 -11.66
CA GLY A 643 3.23 6.09 -13.05
C GLY A 643 3.21 7.30 -13.98
N ASN A 644 3.94 8.37 -13.65
CA ASN A 644 4.03 9.58 -14.46
C ASN A 644 5.33 9.60 -15.26
N ASP A 645 5.34 10.41 -16.32
CA ASP A 645 6.55 10.74 -17.07
C ASP A 645 7.25 11.97 -16.47
N PRO A 646 8.58 12.12 -16.64
CA PRO A 646 9.30 13.34 -16.28
C PRO A 646 8.81 14.55 -17.10
N ASP A 647 8.69 15.73 -16.47
CA ASP A 647 8.12 16.95 -17.07
C ASP A 647 8.84 18.21 -16.55
N LEU A 648 8.82 19.29 -17.33
CA LEU A 648 9.33 20.62 -16.98
C LEU A 648 8.49 21.35 -15.91
N ARG A 649 7.23 20.92 -15.67
CA ARG A 649 6.38 21.52 -14.65
C ARG A 649 7.10 21.45 -13.29
N PRO A 650 7.28 22.57 -12.56
CA PRO A 650 8.22 22.63 -11.42
C PRO A 650 7.98 21.58 -10.33
N ASP A 651 6.72 21.24 -10.05
CA ASP A 651 6.36 20.25 -9.03
C ASP A 651 6.64 18.79 -9.44
N ILE A 652 6.80 18.51 -10.73
CA ILE A 652 7.33 17.24 -11.28
C ILE A 652 8.85 17.35 -11.42
N TYR A 653 9.35 18.42 -12.03
CA TYR A 653 10.76 18.65 -12.33
C TYR A 653 11.66 18.57 -11.09
N GLY A 654 11.20 19.14 -9.97
CA GLY A 654 11.89 19.07 -8.68
C GLY A 654 12.04 17.65 -8.13
N LYS A 655 11.29 16.66 -8.66
CA LYS A 655 11.22 15.29 -8.13
C LYS A 655 11.88 14.24 -9.03
N ILE A 656 12.20 14.57 -10.29
CA ILE A 656 12.88 13.68 -11.23
C ILE A 656 14.22 13.22 -10.65
N GLY A 657 14.40 11.90 -10.51
CA GLY A 657 15.62 11.26 -10.02
C GLY A 657 15.96 11.52 -8.54
N ASN A 658 15.06 12.16 -7.78
CA ASN A 658 15.23 12.39 -6.35
C ASN A 658 14.60 11.23 -5.55
N ALA A 659 15.28 10.82 -4.48
CA ALA A 659 14.91 9.70 -3.61
C ALA A 659 14.76 8.32 -4.32
N GLY A 660 15.16 8.22 -5.58
CA GLY A 660 15.06 7.01 -6.38
C GLY A 660 15.52 7.23 -7.83
N VAL A 661 15.56 6.17 -8.62
CA VAL A 661 15.91 6.26 -10.05
C VAL A 661 14.70 6.63 -10.90
N SER A 662 14.89 7.52 -11.87
CA SER A 662 13.83 7.90 -12.83
C SER A 662 13.77 6.91 -13.99
N ILE A 663 12.64 6.24 -14.19
CA ILE A 663 12.42 5.25 -15.26
C ILE A 663 11.06 5.52 -15.91
N CYS A 664 11.06 5.99 -17.16
CA CYS A 664 9.80 6.21 -17.89
C CYS A 664 9.63 5.31 -19.13
N CYS A 665 10.65 4.53 -19.51
CA CYS A 665 10.57 3.67 -20.69
C CYS A 665 11.45 2.40 -20.60
N LEU A 666 11.34 1.54 -21.63
CA LEU A 666 12.13 0.31 -21.76
C LEU A 666 13.65 0.56 -21.83
N ASP A 667 14.08 1.59 -22.56
CA ASP A 667 15.52 1.89 -22.71
C ASP A 667 16.16 2.30 -21.38
N ASP A 668 15.41 2.94 -20.49
CA ASP A 668 15.86 3.23 -19.13
C ASP A 668 16.07 1.96 -18.32
N ALA A 669 15.14 0.99 -18.40
CA ALA A 669 15.32 -0.31 -17.75
C ALA A 669 16.54 -1.08 -18.31
N LYS A 670 16.79 -0.99 -19.62
CA LYS A 670 17.99 -1.58 -20.26
C LYS A 670 19.28 -0.97 -19.72
N LYS A 671 19.36 0.36 -19.63
CA LYS A 671 20.52 1.07 -19.06
C LYS A 671 20.72 0.71 -17.59
N LEU A 672 19.64 0.74 -16.80
CA LEU A 672 19.64 0.46 -15.36
C LEU A 672 20.24 -0.91 -15.03
N TYR A 673 19.88 -1.94 -15.79
CA TYR A 673 20.34 -3.32 -15.56
C TYR A 673 21.48 -3.78 -16.48
N SER A 674 22.09 -2.85 -17.21
CA SER A 674 23.20 -3.18 -18.11
C SER A 674 24.40 -3.78 -17.36
N GLY A 675 25.03 -4.78 -17.97
CA GLY A 675 26.13 -5.55 -17.38
C GLY A 675 25.71 -6.63 -16.37
N PHE A 676 24.42 -6.74 -16.02
CA PHE A 676 23.88 -7.81 -15.19
C PHE A 676 23.04 -8.77 -16.03
N ASP A 677 23.47 -10.01 -16.20
CA ASP A 677 22.69 -11.04 -16.87
C ASP A 677 21.46 -11.42 -16.01
N LEU A 678 20.27 -10.99 -16.44
CA LEU A 678 19.01 -11.11 -15.71
C LEU A 678 18.45 -12.54 -15.63
N VAL A 679 18.95 -13.48 -16.46
CA VAL A 679 18.57 -14.90 -16.38
C VAL A 679 19.61 -15.75 -15.64
N HIS A 680 20.74 -15.17 -15.26
CA HIS A 680 21.80 -15.89 -14.57
C HIS A 680 21.34 -16.44 -13.22
N ALA A 681 21.74 -17.67 -12.90
CA ALA A 681 21.32 -18.36 -11.67
C ALA A 681 21.83 -17.73 -10.35
N LEU A 682 22.73 -16.75 -10.42
CA LEU A 682 23.22 -16.00 -9.26
C LEU A 682 22.85 -14.51 -9.32
N THR A 683 22.01 -14.11 -10.29
CA THR A 683 21.49 -12.74 -10.39
C THR A 683 20.02 -12.74 -9.98
N SER A 684 19.60 -11.78 -9.16
CA SER A 684 18.18 -11.55 -8.88
C SER A 684 17.90 -10.09 -8.56
N VAL A 685 16.88 -9.54 -9.20
CA VAL A 685 16.49 -8.13 -9.05
C VAL A 685 15.19 -8.03 -8.27
N SER A 686 15.18 -7.18 -7.25
CA SER A 686 13.96 -6.78 -6.54
C SER A 686 13.59 -5.37 -6.95
N MET A 687 12.33 -5.12 -7.32
CA MET A 687 11.82 -3.82 -7.73
C MET A 687 10.72 -3.38 -6.74
N THR A 688 10.97 -2.31 -6.00
CA THR A 688 9.99 -1.74 -5.06
C THR A 688 9.10 -0.74 -5.81
N ILE A 689 8.07 -1.27 -6.45
CA ILE A 689 7.07 -0.53 -7.21
C ILE A 689 5.68 -1.15 -6.96
N ASN A 690 4.63 -0.32 -6.89
CA ASN A 690 3.27 -0.77 -6.56
C ASN A 690 2.25 -0.34 -7.63
N GLY A 691 1.81 0.91 -7.64
CA GLY A 691 0.77 1.42 -8.56
C GLY A 691 0.98 1.01 -10.02
N PRO A 692 2.11 1.38 -10.65
CA PRO A 692 2.43 1.00 -12.03
C PRO A 692 3.28 -0.28 -12.14
N ALA A 693 3.27 -1.15 -11.12
CA ALA A 693 4.10 -2.36 -11.11
C ALA A 693 3.99 -3.24 -12.36
N PRO A 694 2.80 -3.47 -12.96
CA PRO A 694 2.68 -4.22 -14.20
C PRO A 694 3.45 -3.58 -15.38
N MET A 695 3.49 -2.25 -15.48
CA MET A 695 4.22 -1.55 -16.54
C MET A 695 5.73 -1.73 -16.37
N LEU A 696 6.26 -1.50 -15.17
CA LEU A 696 7.68 -1.67 -14.87
C LEU A 696 8.12 -3.13 -15.02
N LEU A 697 7.24 -4.08 -14.69
CA LEU A 697 7.48 -5.50 -14.96
C LEU A 697 7.55 -5.79 -16.45
N GLY A 698 6.71 -5.16 -17.28
CA GLY A 698 6.79 -5.25 -18.74
C GLY A 698 8.12 -4.71 -19.28
N PHE A 699 8.58 -3.55 -18.79
CA PHE A 699 9.92 -3.03 -19.14
C PHE A 699 11.03 -4.01 -18.72
N PHE A 700 10.97 -4.53 -17.50
CA PHE A 700 11.97 -5.46 -16.97
C PHE A 700 12.04 -6.77 -17.78
N MET A 701 10.88 -7.38 -18.09
CA MET A 701 10.81 -8.62 -18.86
C MET A 701 11.33 -8.42 -20.28
N ASN A 702 10.96 -7.31 -20.95
CA ASN A 702 11.50 -6.97 -22.27
C ASN A 702 13.01 -6.69 -22.23
N ALA A 703 13.52 -6.01 -21.21
CA ALA A 703 14.96 -5.80 -21.04
C ALA A 703 15.72 -7.13 -20.89
N ALA A 704 15.19 -8.09 -20.12
CA ALA A 704 15.76 -9.42 -19.99
C ALA A 704 15.74 -10.21 -21.31
N ILE A 705 14.67 -10.09 -22.08
CA ILE A 705 14.55 -10.73 -23.41
C ILE A 705 15.59 -10.13 -24.37
N ASP A 706 15.72 -8.81 -24.40
CA ASP A 706 16.67 -8.12 -25.27
C ASP A 706 18.12 -8.46 -24.92
N GLN A 707 18.48 -8.61 -23.63
CA GLN A 707 19.80 -9.11 -23.23
C GLN A 707 20.12 -10.48 -23.85
N GLN A 708 19.16 -11.41 -23.86
CA GLN A 708 19.38 -12.73 -24.45
C GLN A 708 19.39 -12.68 -25.98
N CYS A 709 18.67 -11.74 -26.60
CA CYS A 709 18.80 -11.45 -28.03
C CYS A 709 20.22 -10.93 -28.35
N GLU A 710 20.81 -10.05 -27.53
CA GLU A 710 22.19 -9.60 -27.72
C GLU A 710 23.21 -10.73 -27.62
N ILE A 711 23.03 -11.64 -26.66
CA ILE A 711 23.87 -12.84 -26.53
C ILE A 711 23.76 -13.71 -27.79
N TYR A 712 22.55 -13.91 -28.32
CA TYR A 712 22.34 -14.63 -29.57
C TYR A 712 23.01 -13.93 -30.76
N ILE A 713 22.85 -12.61 -30.89
CA ILE A 713 23.44 -11.81 -31.97
C ILE A 713 24.97 -11.98 -31.98
N LYS A 714 25.61 -11.86 -30.81
CA LYS A 714 27.07 -12.06 -30.65
C LYS A 714 27.50 -13.49 -30.93
N ALA A 715 26.71 -14.48 -30.50
CA ALA A 715 27.03 -15.89 -30.72
C ALA A 715 26.92 -16.33 -32.19
N ASN A 716 26.25 -15.54 -33.04
CA ASN A 716 26.02 -15.82 -34.46
C ASN A 716 26.65 -14.77 -35.40
N ASP A 717 27.56 -13.91 -34.89
CA ASP A 717 28.27 -12.88 -35.65
C ASP A 717 27.35 -11.90 -36.43
N LEU A 718 26.18 -11.58 -35.88
CA LEU A 718 25.15 -10.75 -36.53
C LEU A 718 25.27 -9.25 -36.21
N GLU A 719 26.27 -8.83 -35.44
CA GLU A 719 26.37 -7.46 -34.91
C GLU A 719 26.37 -6.40 -36.01
N LYS A 720 27.10 -6.63 -37.11
CA LYS A 720 27.19 -5.68 -38.23
C LYS A 720 25.86 -5.52 -38.96
N GLU A 721 25.11 -6.61 -39.12
CA GLU A 721 23.80 -6.59 -39.76
C GLU A 721 22.80 -5.83 -38.89
N VAL A 722 22.76 -6.16 -37.59
CA VAL A 722 21.87 -5.51 -36.61
C VAL A 722 22.17 -4.02 -36.51
N GLU A 723 23.45 -3.64 -36.37
CA GLU A 723 23.85 -2.24 -36.29
C GLU A 723 23.49 -1.47 -37.57
N ALA A 724 23.61 -2.09 -38.75
CA ALA A 724 23.16 -1.48 -40.00
C ALA A 724 21.63 -1.29 -40.05
N LYS A 725 20.84 -2.25 -39.55
CA LYS A 725 19.37 -2.12 -39.44
C LYS A 725 18.98 -0.98 -38.50
N ILE A 726 19.58 -0.89 -37.32
CA ILE A 726 19.27 0.15 -36.34
C ILE A 726 19.63 1.54 -36.88
N ASN A 727 20.84 1.69 -37.44
CA ASN A 727 21.27 2.97 -38.02
C ASN A 727 20.36 3.42 -39.16
N LYS A 728 19.88 2.47 -39.99
CA LYS A 728 18.90 2.77 -41.03
C LYS A 728 17.59 3.27 -40.41
N LEU A 729 17.04 2.58 -39.41
CA LEU A 729 15.79 2.97 -38.74
C LEU A 729 15.83 4.39 -38.17
N TYR A 730 16.88 4.73 -37.44
CA TYR A 730 17.03 6.07 -36.85
C TYR A 730 17.33 7.15 -37.89
N LYS A 731 18.15 6.84 -38.90
CA LYS A 731 18.43 7.76 -40.01
C LYS A 731 17.17 8.08 -40.82
N ASP A 732 16.34 7.08 -41.10
CA ASP A 732 15.09 7.25 -41.86
C ASP A 732 14.08 8.13 -41.10
N LYS A 733 14.15 8.17 -39.76
CA LYS A 733 13.28 9.00 -38.91
C LYS A 733 13.88 10.36 -38.52
N GLY A 734 15.18 10.58 -38.73
CA GLY A 734 15.86 11.82 -38.36
C GLY A 734 15.94 12.07 -36.85
N ILE A 735 15.85 11.03 -36.03
CA ILE A 735 15.87 11.09 -34.56
C ILE A 735 17.21 10.53 -34.07
N GLU A 736 17.74 11.04 -32.95
CA GLU A 736 18.95 10.50 -32.34
C GLU A 736 18.66 9.16 -31.64
N ARG A 737 19.55 8.18 -31.85
CA ARG A 737 19.49 6.90 -31.15
C ARG A 737 19.85 7.07 -29.66
N PRO A 738 19.07 6.49 -28.72
CA PRO A 738 19.43 6.45 -27.31
C PRO A 738 20.80 5.81 -27.06
N LYS A 739 21.56 6.35 -26.09
CA LYS A 739 22.90 5.88 -25.71
C LYS A 739 23.03 5.87 -24.19
N TYR A 740 23.91 5.03 -23.66
CA TYR A 740 24.35 5.08 -22.27
C TYR A 740 25.16 6.34 -22.03
N GLN A 741 24.79 7.15 -21.03
CA GLN A 741 25.50 8.38 -20.70
C GLN A 741 26.70 8.13 -19.77
N GLY A 742 27.86 8.68 -20.13
CA GLY A 742 29.10 8.56 -19.35
C GLY A 742 29.87 7.25 -19.58
N GLU A 743 30.86 7.00 -18.73
CA GLU A 743 31.70 5.80 -18.80
C GLU A 743 31.01 4.58 -18.17
N LEU A 744 31.23 3.41 -18.75
CA LEU A 744 30.73 2.16 -18.17
C LEU A 744 31.42 1.89 -16.82
N PRO A 745 30.68 1.59 -15.75
CA PRO A 745 31.27 1.30 -14.45
C PRO A 745 32.09 0.02 -14.49
N ALA A 746 33.07 -0.09 -13.59
CA ALA A 746 33.91 -1.27 -13.46
C ALA A 746 33.05 -2.54 -13.24
N GLY A 747 33.26 -3.56 -14.08
CA GLY A 747 32.48 -4.81 -14.06
C GLY A 747 31.31 -4.85 -15.06
N ASN A 748 30.93 -3.72 -15.65
CA ASN A 748 29.93 -3.69 -16.73
C ASN A 748 30.58 -4.09 -18.08
N ASN A 749 30.05 -5.14 -18.69
CA ASN A 749 30.53 -5.70 -19.97
C ASN A 749 29.75 -5.22 -21.20
N GLY A 750 28.86 -4.23 -21.03
CA GLY A 750 28.02 -3.66 -22.08
C GLY A 750 26.82 -4.52 -22.49
N LEU A 751 26.52 -5.62 -21.79
CA LEU A 751 25.30 -6.40 -22.01
C LEU A 751 24.06 -5.56 -21.72
N GLY A 752 23.08 -5.56 -22.62
CA GLY A 752 21.83 -4.79 -22.54
C GLY A 752 21.89 -3.42 -23.24
N LEU A 753 23.03 -3.05 -23.84
CA LEU A 753 23.21 -1.75 -24.49
C LEU A 753 23.19 -1.80 -26.02
N MET A 754 23.39 -2.98 -26.63
CA MET A 754 23.43 -3.13 -28.09
C MET A 754 22.06 -2.87 -28.72
N LEU A 755 20.97 -3.14 -28.02
CA LEU A 755 19.60 -2.92 -28.50
C LEU A 755 18.94 -1.66 -27.90
N LEU A 756 19.70 -0.65 -27.46
CA LEU A 756 19.09 0.63 -27.09
C LEU A 756 18.37 1.26 -28.28
N GLY A 757 17.10 1.63 -28.07
CA GLY A 757 16.22 2.25 -29.06
C GLY A 757 15.39 1.28 -29.91
N VAL A 758 15.63 -0.03 -29.82
CA VAL A 758 14.93 -1.06 -30.60
C VAL A 758 14.69 -2.30 -29.76
N THR A 759 13.88 -3.24 -30.23
CA THR A 759 13.64 -4.52 -29.54
C THR A 759 14.10 -5.71 -30.37
N GLY A 760 14.35 -6.85 -29.74
CA GLY A 760 14.87 -8.04 -30.41
C GLY A 760 14.02 -8.51 -31.60
N ASP A 761 12.70 -8.36 -31.52
CA ASP A 761 11.74 -8.70 -32.58
C ASP A 761 11.80 -7.76 -33.80
N GLN A 762 12.45 -6.60 -33.69
CA GLN A 762 12.68 -5.69 -34.81
C GLN A 762 13.94 -6.02 -35.60
N VAL A 763 14.89 -6.74 -35.00
CA VAL A 763 16.22 -6.96 -35.58
C VAL A 763 16.51 -8.44 -35.90
N LEU A 764 15.86 -9.37 -35.20
CA LEU A 764 15.95 -10.81 -35.40
C LEU A 764 14.70 -11.38 -36.12
N PRO A 765 14.81 -12.55 -36.78
CA PRO A 765 13.64 -13.29 -37.26
C PRO A 765 12.67 -13.63 -36.11
N LEU A 766 11.37 -13.55 -36.38
CA LEU A 766 10.32 -13.71 -35.37
C LEU A 766 10.36 -15.08 -34.66
N GLU A 767 10.67 -16.16 -35.39
CA GLU A 767 10.80 -17.50 -34.81
C GLU A 767 11.93 -17.57 -33.77
N VAL A 768 13.09 -16.99 -34.08
CA VAL A 768 14.25 -16.93 -33.19
C VAL A 768 13.94 -16.10 -31.94
N TYR A 769 13.35 -14.93 -32.13
CA TYR A 769 12.93 -14.07 -31.02
C TYR A 769 11.95 -14.80 -30.08
N ASN A 770 10.96 -15.50 -30.62
CA ASN A 770 9.96 -16.21 -29.83
C ASN A 770 10.57 -17.35 -29.01
N GLU A 771 11.53 -18.11 -29.56
CA GLU A 771 12.26 -19.13 -28.82
C GLU A 771 13.04 -18.51 -27.65
N ILE A 772 13.76 -17.41 -27.89
CA ILE A 772 14.48 -16.66 -26.87
C ILE A 772 13.51 -16.16 -25.79
N LYS A 773 12.40 -15.52 -26.18
CA LYS A 773 11.37 -14.99 -25.26
C LYS A 773 10.87 -16.07 -24.31
N VAL A 774 10.46 -17.24 -24.82
CA VAL A 774 9.95 -18.35 -24.00
C VAL A 774 11.02 -18.84 -23.02
N LYS A 775 12.26 -19.03 -23.48
CA LYS A 775 13.35 -19.52 -22.64
C LYS A 775 13.70 -18.51 -21.54
N THR A 776 13.85 -17.24 -21.88
CA THR A 776 14.15 -16.14 -20.95
C THR A 776 13.12 -16.04 -19.83
N LEU A 777 11.82 -16.02 -20.18
CA LEU A 777 10.73 -15.89 -19.20
C LEU A 777 10.71 -17.05 -18.19
N SER A 778 11.10 -18.26 -18.59
CA SER A 778 11.18 -19.41 -17.67
C SER A 778 12.38 -19.36 -16.71
N GLN A 779 13.40 -18.57 -17.03
CA GLN A 779 14.68 -18.53 -16.32
C GLN A 779 14.84 -17.28 -15.46
N VAL A 780 14.28 -16.14 -15.88
CA VAL A 780 14.39 -14.83 -15.24
C VAL A 780 14.09 -14.89 -13.73
N ARG A 781 14.90 -14.18 -12.94
CA ARG A 781 14.83 -14.22 -11.47
C ARG A 781 14.64 -12.84 -10.87
N GLY A 782 13.66 -12.71 -10.01
CA GLY A 782 13.43 -11.45 -9.32
C GLY A 782 12.16 -11.38 -8.51
N THR A 783 11.84 -10.17 -8.08
CA THR A 783 10.67 -9.86 -7.26
C THR A 783 10.16 -8.49 -7.69
N VAL A 784 8.87 -8.38 -7.92
CA VAL A 784 8.18 -7.09 -7.95
C VAL A 784 7.36 -6.97 -6.68
N GLN A 785 7.33 -5.80 -6.06
CA GLN A 785 6.65 -5.63 -4.79
C GLN A 785 5.13 -5.71 -4.94
N ALA A 786 4.54 -4.79 -5.70
CA ALA A 786 3.20 -4.89 -6.25
C ALA A 786 2.07 -5.30 -5.28
N ASP A 787 2.20 -4.93 -4.00
CA ASP A 787 1.18 -5.22 -3.00
C ASP A 787 0.24 -4.03 -2.88
N ILE A 788 -0.89 -4.10 -3.59
CA ILE A 788 -1.92 -3.06 -3.67
C ILE A 788 -2.69 -2.90 -2.34
N LEU A 789 -2.85 -3.96 -1.55
CA LEU A 789 -3.63 -3.91 -0.31
C LEU A 789 -2.97 -3.01 0.73
N LYS A 790 -1.64 -3.06 0.86
CA LYS A 790 -0.91 -2.14 1.76
C LYS A 790 -0.93 -0.69 1.29
N GLU A 791 -1.19 -0.42 0.01
CA GLU A 791 -1.19 0.94 -0.53
C GLU A 791 -2.35 1.75 0.04
N ASP A 792 -3.56 1.19 0.04
CA ASP A 792 -4.72 1.86 0.63
C ASP A 792 -4.69 1.84 2.17
N GLN A 793 -4.02 0.85 2.77
CA GLN A 793 -3.86 0.77 4.23
C GLN A 793 -2.83 1.76 4.80
N ALA A 794 -1.71 2.01 4.10
CA ALA A 794 -0.57 2.75 4.66
C ALA A 794 0.27 3.55 3.65
N GLN A 795 0.75 2.95 2.56
CA GLN A 795 1.82 3.57 1.73
C GLN A 795 1.31 4.66 0.78
N ASN A 796 0.03 4.64 0.42
CA ASN A 796 -0.65 5.67 -0.35
C ASN A 796 -0.09 5.91 -1.78
N THR A 797 0.54 4.93 -2.43
CA THR A 797 1.00 5.02 -3.85
C THR A 797 0.06 4.29 -4.82
N CYS A 798 -1.20 4.07 -4.43
CA CYS A 798 -2.21 3.51 -5.32
C CYS A 798 -2.65 4.58 -6.34
N ILE A 799 -2.50 4.28 -7.63
CA ILE A 799 -2.88 5.19 -8.72
C ILE A 799 -4.17 4.78 -9.43
N PHE A 800 -4.50 3.48 -9.42
CA PHE A 800 -5.74 2.94 -9.97
C PHE A 800 -6.74 2.61 -8.86
N SER A 801 -8.01 2.41 -9.20
CA SER A 801 -8.96 1.81 -8.24
C SER A 801 -8.42 0.47 -7.70
N THR A 802 -8.63 0.19 -6.41
CA THR A 802 -8.11 -1.01 -5.74
C THR A 802 -8.53 -2.30 -6.46
N GLU A 803 -9.77 -2.34 -6.94
CA GLU A 803 -10.31 -3.48 -7.70
C GLU A 803 -9.57 -3.69 -9.03
N PHE A 804 -9.34 -2.61 -9.78
CA PHE A 804 -8.62 -2.67 -11.06
C PHE A 804 -7.14 -3.04 -10.86
N ALA A 805 -6.50 -2.49 -9.83
CA ALA A 805 -5.12 -2.81 -9.49
C ALA A 805 -4.96 -4.29 -9.06
N LEU A 806 -5.89 -4.83 -8.26
CA LEU A 806 -5.91 -6.26 -7.93
C LEU A 806 -6.13 -7.13 -9.18
N ARG A 807 -6.99 -6.69 -10.11
CA ARG A 807 -7.16 -7.35 -11.41
C ARG A 807 -5.86 -7.43 -12.20
N LEU A 808 -5.16 -6.31 -12.34
CA LEU A 808 -3.86 -6.27 -13.01
C LEU A 808 -2.86 -7.26 -12.38
N MET A 809 -2.84 -7.37 -11.05
CA MET A 809 -1.97 -8.33 -10.36
C MET A 809 -2.37 -9.79 -10.60
N GLY A 810 -3.68 -10.07 -10.66
CA GLY A 810 -4.17 -11.38 -11.07
C GLY A 810 -3.80 -11.72 -12.52
N ASP A 811 -3.82 -10.73 -13.42
CA ASP A 811 -3.44 -10.91 -14.83
C ASP A 811 -1.95 -11.24 -14.97
N VAL A 812 -1.09 -10.56 -14.21
CA VAL A 812 0.35 -10.87 -14.10
C VAL A 812 0.55 -12.30 -13.61
N GLN A 813 -0.15 -12.71 -12.55
CA GLN A 813 -0.02 -14.06 -12.00
C GLN A 813 -0.51 -15.15 -12.96
N GLU A 814 -1.61 -14.91 -13.68
CA GLU A 814 -2.12 -15.81 -14.71
C GLU A 814 -1.14 -15.96 -15.87
N TYR A 815 -0.55 -14.86 -16.32
CA TYR A 815 0.50 -14.86 -17.33
C TYR A 815 1.73 -15.66 -16.86
N PHE A 816 2.14 -15.50 -15.59
CA PHE A 816 3.26 -16.24 -15.02
C PHE A 816 3.02 -17.75 -15.04
N ILE A 817 1.81 -18.20 -14.70
CA ILE A 817 1.45 -19.62 -14.76
C ILE A 817 1.48 -20.09 -16.23
N THR A 818 0.79 -19.39 -17.11
CA THR A 818 0.63 -19.76 -18.53
C THR A 818 1.95 -19.78 -19.30
N LYS A 819 2.85 -18.82 -19.03
CA LYS A 819 4.17 -18.71 -19.66
C LYS A 819 5.30 -19.35 -18.84
N ASN A 820 4.96 -20.07 -17.78
CA ASN A 820 5.90 -20.85 -16.97
C ASN A 820 7.02 -20.01 -16.29
N VAL A 821 6.68 -18.79 -15.85
CA VAL A 821 7.57 -17.88 -15.10
C VAL A 821 7.64 -18.34 -13.64
N ARG A 822 8.58 -19.24 -13.34
CA ARG A 822 8.67 -19.93 -12.02
C ARG A 822 9.65 -19.33 -11.02
N ASN A 823 10.57 -18.47 -11.48
CA ASN A 823 11.64 -17.94 -10.63
C ASN A 823 11.47 -16.45 -10.31
N PHE A 824 10.32 -15.88 -10.65
CA PHE A 824 9.98 -14.48 -10.37
C PHE A 824 8.78 -14.43 -9.41
N TYR A 825 8.90 -13.66 -8.33
CA TYR A 825 7.82 -13.42 -7.39
C TYR A 825 6.95 -12.28 -7.91
N SER A 826 5.69 -12.57 -8.22
CA SER A 826 4.71 -11.64 -8.79
C SER A 826 4.21 -10.60 -7.78
N VAL A 827 4.31 -10.91 -6.48
CA VAL A 827 3.95 -10.02 -5.39
C VAL A 827 4.84 -10.26 -4.18
N SER A 828 5.26 -9.18 -3.53
CA SER A 828 5.90 -9.18 -2.21
C SER A 828 4.99 -8.49 -1.20
N ILE A 829 4.17 -9.30 -0.54
CA ILE A 829 3.18 -8.88 0.46
C ILE A 829 3.90 -8.20 1.63
N SER A 830 3.62 -6.92 1.88
CA SER A 830 4.53 -6.07 2.64
C SER A 830 3.86 -5.42 3.86
N GLY A 831 4.47 -5.67 5.02
CA GLY A 831 4.22 -5.01 6.29
C GLY A 831 5.15 -3.85 6.60
N TYR A 832 6.29 -3.73 5.90
CA TYR A 832 7.28 -2.68 6.17
C TYR A 832 6.63 -1.29 6.27
N HIS A 833 5.91 -0.89 5.23
CA HIS A 833 5.26 0.42 5.12
C HIS A 833 4.13 0.61 6.14
N ILE A 834 3.43 -0.47 6.52
CA ILE A 834 2.41 -0.44 7.57
C ILE A 834 3.05 -0.10 8.92
N ALA A 835 4.21 -0.67 9.23
CA ALA A 835 4.96 -0.35 10.44
C ALA A 835 5.56 1.07 10.43
N GLU A 836 6.19 1.46 9.31
CA GLU A 836 6.77 2.79 9.16
C GLU A 836 5.72 3.91 9.26
N ALA A 837 4.47 3.65 8.85
CA ALA A 837 3.36 4.59 8.99
C ALA A 837 2.88 4.76 10.45
N GLY A 838 3.12 3.78 11.34
CA GLY A 838 2.45 3.81 12.62
C GLY A 838 2.41 2.52 13.40
N ALA A 839 2.27 1.40 12.70
CA ALA A 839 1.81 0.17 13.31
C ALA A 839 2.84 -0.46 14.24
N ASN A 840 2.37 -1.00 15.35
CA ASN A 840 3.16 -1.88 16.20
C ASN A 840 3.42 -3.23 15.50
N PRO A 841 4.32 -4.08 16.03
CA PRO A 841 4.71 -5.33 15.38
C PRO A 841 3.55 -6.32 15.17
N ILE A 842 2.58 -6.36 16.10
CA ILE A 842 1.43 -7.26 16.04
C ILE A 842 0.51 -6.85 14.88
N THR A 843 0.15 -5.56 14.82
CA THR A 843 -0.69 -5.00 13.76
C THR A 843 0.00 -5.13 12.40
N GLN A 844 1.31 -4.88 12.33
CA GLN A 844 2.10 -5.13 11.13
C GLN A 844 1.96 -6.58 10.64
N LEU A 845 2.26 -7.54 11.51
CA LEU A 845 2.26 -8.96 11.16
C LEU A 845 0.86 -9.44 10.76
N ALA A 846 -0.17 -9.07 11.53
CA ALA A 846 -1.54 -9.46 11.26
C ALA A 846 -2.05 -8.90 9.93
N PHE A 847 -1.87 -7.60 9.66
CA PHE A 847 -2.32 -7.01 8.40
C PHE A 847 -1.59 -7.61 7.21
N THR A 848 -0.28 -7.82 7.31
CA THR A 848 0.52 -8.41 6.24
C THR A 848 0.08 -9.83 5.91
N LEU A 849 -0.08 -10.71 6.91
CA LEU A 849 -0.55 -12.07 6.67
C LEU A 849 -1.98 -12.10 6.14
N SER A 850 -2.85 -11.22 6.67
CA SER A 850 -4.23 -11.11 6.18
C SER A 850 -4.29 -10.66 4.71
N ASN A 851 -3.43 -9.73 4.30
CA ASN A 851 -3.28 -9.31 2.90
C ASN A 851 -2.81 -10.49 2.05
N GLY A 852 -1.82 -11.26 2.52
CA GLY A 852 -1.34 -12.46 1.83
C GLY A 852 -2.43 -13.50 1.61
N PHE A 853 -3.23 -13.79 2.63
CA PHE A 853 -4.39 -14.69 2.48
C PHE A 853 -5.48 -14.12 1.59
N THR A 854 -5.61 -12.80 1.49
CA THR A 854 -6.55 -12.14 0.56
C THR A 854 -6.13 -12.37 -0.89
N TYR A 855 -4.83 -12.28 -1.20
CA TYR A 855 -4.32 -12.69 -2.54
C TYR A 855 -4.53 -14.18 -2.81
N VAL A 856 -4.35 -15.05 -1.82
CA VAL A 856 -4.63 -16.48 -1.96
C VAL A 856 -6.10 -16.70 -2.34
N GLU A 857 -7.04 -16.11 -1.60
CA GLU A 857 -8.47 -16.24 -1.89
C GLU A 857 -8.85 -15.63 -3.24
N TYR A 858 -8.22 -14.51 -3.63
CA TYR A 858 -8.43 -13.88 -4.92
C TYR A 858 -7.93 -14.76 -6.09
N TYR A 859 -6.73 -15.31 -6.01
CA TYR A 859 -6.21 -16.19 -7.07
C TYR A 859 -6.99 -17.51 -7.16
N LEU A 860 -7.45 -18.04 -6.01
CA LEU A 860 -8.36 -19.19 -5.99
C LEU A 860 -9.74 -18.85 -6.60
N SER A 861 -10.27 -17.64 -6.40
CA SER A 861 -11.55 -17.22 -7.01
C SER A 861 -11.45 -17.08 -8.53
N ARG A 862 -10.25 -16.78 -9.05
CA ARG A 862 -9.91 -16.82 -10.49
C ARG A 862 -9.67 -18.23 -11.05
N GLY A 863 -9.76 -19.27 -10.22
CA GLY A 863 -9.57 -20.66 -10.67
C GLY A 863 -8.11 -21.13 -10.78
N MET A 864 -7.16 -20.37 -10.23
CA MET A 864 -5.75 -20.77 -10.21
C MET A 864 -5.49 -21.85 -9.14
N ASN A 865 -4.58 -22.79 -9.40
CA ASN A 865 -4.20 -23.80 -8.41
C ASN A 865 -3.22 -23.21 -7.37
N ILE A 866 -3.48 -23.45 -6.08
CA ILE A 866 -2.65 -22.97 -4.97
C ILE A 866 -1.16 -23.35 -5.11
N ASN A 867 -0.87 -24.50 -5.73
CA ASN A 867 0.50 -24.99 -5.89
C ASN A 867 1.26 -24.33 -7.05
N ASP A 868 0.55 -23.65 -7.97
CA ASP A 868 1.15 -22.96 -9.11
C ASP A 868 1.59 -21.53 -8.75
N PHE A 869 0.85 -20.86 -7.85
CA PHE A 869 1.18 -19.49 -7.42
C PHE A 869 1.71 -19.39 -5.99
N GLY A 870 1.33 -20.29 -5.06
CA GLY A 870 1.76 -20.23 -3.66
C GLY A 870 3.28 -20.11 -3.47
N PRO A 871 4.11 -20.88 -4.20
CA PRO A 871 5.58 -20.75 -4.13
C PRO A 871 6.15 -19.43 -4.66
N ASN A 872 5.35 -18.63 -5.38
CA ASN A 872 5.70 -17.34 -5.98
C ASN A 872 5.24 -16.14 -5.14
N LEU A 873 4.66 -16.38 -3.95
CA LEU A 873 4.38 -15.33 -2.97
C LEU A 873 5.64 -15.08 -2.12
N SER A 874 6.03 -13.81 -2.01
CA SER A 874 7.08 -13.34 -1.10
C SER A 874 6.47 -12.42 -0.05
N PHE A 875 7.12 -12.31 1.10
CA PHE A 875 6.71 -11.41 2.19
C PHE A 875 7.81 -10.40 2.51
N PHE A 876 7.43 -9.27 3.10
CA PHE A 876 8.37 -8.21 3.45
C PHE A 876 7.98 -7.51 4.76
N PHE A 877 8.81 -7.65 5.79
CA PHE A 877 8.58 -7.09 7.13
C PHE A 877 9.59 -5.98 7.51
N SER A 878 9.18 -5.08 8.40
CA SER A 878 10.06 -4.18 9.14
C SER A 878 10.51 -4.84 10.45
N ASN A 879 11.76 -4.62 10.86
CA ASN A 879 12.27 -4.94 12.19
C ASN A 879 12.61 -3.67 12.96
N GLY A 880 11.92 -3.42 14.06
CA GLY A 880 12.25 -2.40 15.06
C GLY A 880 12.90 -3.00 16.31
N VAL A 881 12.83 -2.27 17.42
CA VAL A 881 13.48 -2.63 18.69
C VAL A 881 12.53 -3.30 19.70
N ASP A 882 11.23 -3.26 19.45
CA ASP A 882 10.18 -3.91 20.24
C ASP A 882 10.42 -5.44 20.34
N PRO A 883 10.06 -6.07 21.47
CA PRO A 883 10.38 -7.47 21.73
C PRO A 883 9.76 -8.45 20.71
N GLU A 884 8.59 -8.14 20.17
CA GLU A 884 7.86 -8.96 19.22
C GLU A 884 8.62 -9.14 17.88
N TYR A 885 9.49 -8.20 17.52
CA TYR A 885 10.34 -8.32 16.32
C TYR A 885 11.35 -9.46 16.40
N SER A 886 11.66 -9.94 17.61
CA SER A 886 12.52 -11.12 17.78
C SER A 886 11.87 -12.43 17.32
N VAL A 887 10.54 -12.46 17.13
CA VAL A 887 9.76 -13.65 16.76
C VAL A 887 8.85 -13.46 15.53
N ILE A 888 8.90 -12.29 14.88
CA ILE A 888 7.96 -11.94 13.80
C ILE A 888 8.01 -12.93 12.62
N GLY A 889 9.21 -13.37 12.23
CA GLY A 889 9.41 -14.25 11.08
C GLY A 889 9.02 -15.70 11.36
N ARG A 890 9.37 -16.23 12.53
CA ARG A 890 8.93 -17.58 12.97
C ARG A 890 7.42 -17.68 13.13
N VAL A 891 6.76 -16.67 13.72
CA VAL A 891 5.30 -16.65 13.84
C VAL A 891 4.65 -16.58 12.47
N ALA A 892 5.15 -15.75 11.56
CA ALA A 892 4.67 -15.68 10.17
C ALA A 892 4.74 -17.05 9.48
N ARG A 893 5.87 -17.75 9.58
CA ARG A 893 6.06 -19.09 9.01
C ARG A 893 5.11 -20.12 9.61
N LYS A 894 4.96 -20.12 10.94
CA LYS A 894 4.09 -21.05 11.67
C LYS A 894 2.62 -20.92 11.25
N ILE A 895 2.09 -19.70 11.26
CA ILE A 895 0.70 -19.41 10.86
C ILE A 895 0.46 -19.79 9.40
N TRP A 896 1.36 -19.38 8.51
CA TRP A 896 1.24 -19.66 7.07
C TRP A 896 1.30 -21.15 6.77
N ALA A 897 2.29 -21.88 7.31
CA ALA A 897 2.45 -23.30 7.06
C ALA A 897 1.22 -24.11 7.51
N LYS A 898 0.73 -23.85 8.73
CA LYS A 898 -0.49 -24.48 9.27
C LYS A 898 -1.70 -24.18 8.38
N ALA A 899 -1.90 -22.92 7.97
CA ALA A 899 -3.01 -22.52 7.11
C ALA A 899 -2.94 -23.19 5.72
N MET A 900 -1.79 -23.12 5.06
CA MET A 900 -1.57 -23.69 3.73
C MET A 900 -1.76 -25.20 3.71
N LYS A 901 -1.32 -25.91 4.76
CA LYS A 901 -1.50 -27.36 4.87
C LYS A 901 -2.94 -27.74 5.20
N ASN A 902 -3.51 -27.19 6.26
CA ASN A 902 -4.76 -27.71 6.86
C ASN A 902 -6.02 -27.11 6.22
N LYS A 903 -6.01 -25.83 5.86
CA LYS A 903 -7.15 -25.18 5.20
C LYS A 903 -7.11 -25.35 3.68
N TYR A 904 -5.95 -25.07 3.07
CA TYR A 904 -5.85 -25.01 1.60
C TYR A 904 -5.36 -26.31 0.94
N GLY A 905 -4.92 -27.31 1.71
CA GLY A 905 -4.41 -28.59 1.17
C GLY A 905 -3.19 -28.44 0.26
N ALA A 906 -2.39 -27.39 0.46
CA ALA A 906 -1.27 -27.05 -0.40
C ALA A 906 -0.06 -27.95 -0.13
N ASN A 907 0.78 -28.14 -1.14
CA ASN A 907 2.02 -28.91 -1.02
C ASN A 907 3.07 -28.18 -0.17
N GLU A 908 4.14 -28.89 0.18
CA GLU A 908 5.22 -28.39 1.03
C GLU A 908 5.83 -27.06 0.53
N ARG A 909 6.01 -26.90 -0.79
CA ARG A 909 6.60 -25.68 -1.36
C ARG A 909 5.73 -24.45 -1.17
N ALA A 910 4.41 -24.61 -1.18
CA ALA A 910 3.46 -23.51 -0.95
C ALA A 910 3.32 -23.19 0.55
N GLN A 911 3.64 -24.14 1.44
CA GLN A 911 3.70 -23.92 2.90
C GLN A 911 4.93 -23.11 3.34
N MET A 912 5.96 -22.99 2.50
CA MET A 912 7.20 -22.29 2.80
C MET A 912 7.08 -20.76 2.61
N LEU A 913 6.76 -20.03 3.68
CA LEU A 913 6.73 -18.56 3.67
C LEU A 913 8.15 -17.98 3.62
N LYS A 914 8.53 -17.41 2.48
CA LYS A 914 9.79 -16.68 2.30
C LYS A 914 9.58 -15.20 2.57
N TYR A 915 10.51 -14.59 3.28
CA TYR A 915 10.41 -13.17 3.57
C TYR A 915 11.73 -12.41 3.52
N HIS A 916 11.61 -11.14 3.18
CA HIS A 916 12.63 -10.11 3.36
C HIS A 916 12.38 -9.36 4.68
N ILE A 917 13.45 -8.97 5.36
CA ILE A 917 13.40 -7.98 6.45
C ILE A 917 14.19 -6.74 6.04
N GLN A 918 13.64 -5.58 6.37
CA GLN A 918 14.36 -4.31 6.40
C GLN A 918 14.33 -3.75 7.83
N THR A 919 15.45 -3.22 8.29
CA THR A 919 15.53 -2.49 9.57
C THR A 919 14.62 -1.26 9.55
N SER A 920 14.01 -0.88 10.68
CA SER A 920 13.01 0.19 10.71
C SER A 920 13.62 1.57 10.50
N GLY A 921 13.17 2.30 9.48
CA GLY A 921 13.56 3.69 9.23
C GLY A 921 13.06 4.65 10.31
N ARG A 922 11.85 4.41 10.83
CA ARG A 922 11.20 5.20 11.90
C ARG A 922 11.96 5.16 13.22
N SER A 923 12.71 4.09 13.46
CA SER A 923 13.57 3.96 14.63
C SER A 923 14.86 4.80 14.54
N LEU A 924 15.18 5.33 13.36
CA LEU A 924 16.36 6.13 13.10
C LEU A 924 16.00 7.61 13.19
N HIS A 925 16.92 8.41 13.74
CA HIS A 925 16.64 9.80 14.09
C HIS A 925 17.67 10.73 13.48
N ALA A 926 17.24 11.96 13.15
CA ALA A 926 18.10 12.99 12.58
C ALA A 926 19.02 13.65 13.63
N GLN A 927 18.76 13.38 14.90
CA GLN A 927 19.59 13.72 16.04
C GLN A 927 20.54 12.57 16.38
N GLU A 928 21.79 12.89 16.76
CA GLU A 928 22.80 11.91 17.17
C GLU A 928 22.86 10.70 16.21
N ILE A 929 22.97 11.00 14.91
CA ILE A 929 22.80 10.02 13.83
C ILE A 929 23.71 8.79 13.95
N ASP A 930 24.87 8.91 14.61
CA ASP A 930 25.76 7.77 14.86
C ASP A 930 25.12 6.67 15.72
N PHE A 931 24.13 7.00 16.56
CA PHE A 931 23.40 6.01 17.35
C PHE A 931 22.51 5.11 16.49
N ASN A 932 22.23 5.51 15.25
CA ASN A 932 21.40 4.72 14.33
C ASN A 932 22.10 3.41 13.94
N ASP A 933 23.43 3.38 13.79
CA ASP A 933 24.16 2.12 13.52
C ASP A 933 23.97 1.08 14.63
N ILE A 934 23.86 1.52 15.88
CA ILE A 934 23.60 0.64 17.03
C ILE A 934 22.21 0.01 16.90
N ARG A 935 21.19 0.83 16.61
CA ARG A 935 19.80 0.37 16.43
C ARG A 935 19.71 -0.62 15.26
N THR A 936 20.26 -0.26 14.11
CA THR A 936 20.29 -1.09 12.90
C THR A 936 21.00 -2.42 13.16
N THR A 937 22.10 -2.42 13.94
CA THR A 937 22.83 -3.65 14.31
C THR A 937 21.96 -4.61 15.12
N LEU A 938 21.21 -4.10 16.12
CA LEU A 938 20.33 -4.95 16.94
C LEU A 938 19.16 -5.52 16.13
N GLN A 939 18.58 -4.70 15.25
CA GLN A 939 17.48 -5.11 14.36
C GLN A 939 17.92 -6.18 13.36
N ALA A 940 19.11 -6.01 12.76
CA ALA A 940 19.74 -6.98 11.88
C ALA A 940 20.05 -8.30 12.61
N LEU A 941 20.46 -8.23 13.88
CA LEU A 941 20.71 -9.40 14.69
C LEU A 941 19.44 -10.25 14.89
N TYR A 942 18.32 -9.63 15.26
CA TYR A 942 17.01 -10.32 15.34
C TYR A 942 16.66 -10.99 14.01
N ALA A 943 16.83 -10.28 12.88
CA ALA A 943 16.51 -10.82 11.56
C ALA A 943 17.36 -12.04 11.18
N ILE A 944 18.65 -12.03 11.49
CA ILE A 944 19.58 -13.13 11.15
C ILE A 944 19.39 -14.33 12.07
N TYR A 945 19.13 -14.09 13.36
CA TYR A 945 18.85 -15.13 14.35
C TYR A 945 17.52 -15.84 14.10
N ASP A 946 16.50 -15.09 13.66
CA ASP A 946 15.22 -15.65 13.21
C ASP A 946 15.26 -16.12 11.74
N ASN A 947 16.45 -16.38 11.18
CA ASN A 947 16.64 -17.06 9.89
C ASN A 947 15.86 -16.42 8.70
N CYS A 948 16.00 -15.09 8.52
CA CYS A 948 15.43 -14.39 7.37
C CYS A 948 16.04 -14.84 6.02
N ASN A 949 15.29 -14.70 4.91
CA ASN A 949 15.76 -15.11 3.58
C ASN A 949 16.49 -14.00 2.82
N SER A 950 16.27 -12.75 3.21
CA SER A 950 16.91 -11.57 2.63
C SER A 950 16.89 -10.44 3.66
N LEU A 951 17.95 -9.66 3.76
CA LEU A 951 18.07 -8.55 4.73
C LEU A 951 18.56 -7.26 4.07
N HIS A 952 17.86 -6.16 4.38
CA HIS A 952 18.32 -4.80 4.14
C HIS A 952 18.63 -4.13 5.48
N THR A 953 19.73 -3.39 5.52
CA THR A 953 20.17 -2.59 6.66
C THR A 953 20.21 -1.14 6.22
N ASN A 954 19.45 -0.29 6.90
CA ASN A 954 19.40 1.14 6.63
C ASN A 954 20.74 1.79 7.02
N ALA A 955 21.02 2.93 6.42
CA ALA A 955 22.19 3.71 6.76
C ALA A 955 21.96 4.58 8.01
N TYR A 956 23.04 5.02 8.65
CA TYR A 956 22.95 5.84 9.85
C TYR A 956 22.36 7.25 9.59
N ASP A 957 22.44 7.73 8.35
CA ASP A 957 21.95 9.02 7.87
C ASP A 957 20.54 8.98 7.22
N GLU A 958 19.85 7.82 7.31
CA GLU A 958 18.52 7.56 6.74
C GLU A 958 17.49 8.67 7.02
N ALA A 959 17.53 9.25 8.22
CA ALA A 959 16.56 10.27 8.65
C ALA A 959 16.71 11.62 7.93
N ILE A 960 17.76 11.78 7.09
CA ILE A 960 18.11 13.04 6.45
C ILE A 960 18.22 12.91 4.92
N THR A 961 18.98 11.93 4.41
CA THR A 961 19.29 11.82 2.97
C THR A 961 19.34 10.36 2.52
N THR A 962 19.24 10.15 1.21
CA THR A 962 19.59 8.88 0.57
C THR A 962 21.06 8.54 0.85
N PRO A 963 21.41 7.27 1.12
CA PRO A 963 22.74 6.88 1.56
C PRO A 963 23.90 7.24 0.61
N THR A 964 24.93 7.92 1.14
CA THR A 964 26.20 8.14 0.43
C THR A 964 26.97 6.82 0.20
N GLU A 965 28.06 6.83 -0.59
CA GLU A 965 28.91 5.64 -0.72
C GLU A 965 29.50 5.20 0.63
N GLU A 966 29.90 6.14 1.48
CA GLU A 966 30.41 5.84 2.83
C GLU A 966 29.32 5.23 3.73
N SER A 967 28.13 5.83 3.75
CA SER A 967 27.02 5.40 4.60
C SER A 967 26.52 4.01 4.22
N VAL A 968 26.42 3.71 2.91
CA VAL A 968 26.08 2.36 2.42
C VAL A 968 27.11 1.32 2.87
N ARG A 969 28.40 1.65 2.87
CA ARG A 969 29.44 0.72 3.33
C ARG A 969 29.29 0.38 4.81
N ARG A 970 28.98 1.36 5.68
CA ARG A 970 28.70 1.12 7.10
C ARG A 970 27.50 0.18 7.27
N ALA A 971 26.40 0.47 6.58
CA ALA A 971 25.20 -0.35 6.61
C ALA A 971 25.49 -1.80 6.16
N MET A 972 26.23 -1.99 5.06
CA MET A 972 26.64 -3.31 4.59
C MET A 972 27.56 -4.03 5.59
N ALA A 973 28.48 -3.30 6.22
CA ALA A 973 29.42 -3.87 7.20
C ALA A 973 28.69 -4.51 8.39
N ILE A 974 27.53 -3.97 8.83
CA ILE A 974 26.71 -4.59 9.88
C ILE A 974 26.38 -6.05 9.53
N GLN A 975 25.89 -6.30 8.32
CA GLN A 975 25.54 -7.66 7.89
C GLN A 975 26.78 -8.54 7.74
N LEU A 976 27.89 -8.00 7.24
CA LEU A 976 29.13 -8.74 7.05
C LEU A 976 29.74 -9.13 8.40
N ILE A 977 29.76 -8.24 9.38
CA ILE A 977 30.27 -8.51 10.73
C ILE A 977 29.41 -9.60 11.39
N ILE A 978 28.08 -9.50 11.34
CA ILE A 978 27.21 -10.52 11.93
C ILE A 978 27.42 -11.88 11.25
N ASN A 979 27.46 -11.95 9.92
CA ASN A 979 27.56 -13.23 9.20
C ASN A 979 28.98 -13.85 9.23
N LYS A 980 30.04 -13.03 9.20
CA LYS A 980 31.42 -13.50 9.08
C LYS A 980 32.13 -13.58 10.43
N GLU A 981 31.97 -12.58 11.31
CA GLU A 981 32.76 -12.41 12.53
C GLU A 981 32.03 -12.86 13.81
N LEU A 982 30.72 -12.59 13.95
CA LEU A 982 29.97 -12.92 15.17
C LEU A 982 29.89 -14.45 15.38
N GLY A 983 30.60 -14.94 16.40
CA GLY A 983 30.76 -16.39 16.62
C GLY A 983 29.45 -17.16 16.82
N LEU A 984 28.46 -16.59 17.52
CA LEU A 984 27.17 -17.26 17.74
C LEU A 984 26.35 -17.40 16.44
N ALA A 985 26.55 -16.52 15.46
CA ALA A 985 25.85 -16.60 14.17
C ALA A 985 26.29 -17.79 13.29
N LYS A 986 27.32 -18.55 13.70
CA LYS A 986 27.65 -19.85 13.11
C LYS A 986 26.63 -20.93 13.45
N ASN A 987 25.90 -20.77 14.56
CA ASN A 987 24.69 -21.53 14.83
C ASN A 987 23.51 -20.86 14.10
N GLU A 988 22.69 -21.65 13.43
CA GLU A 988 21.62 -21.20 12.54
C GLU A 988 20.23 -21.29 13.19
N ASN A 989 20.15 -21.79 14.43
CA ASN A 989 18.92 -21.83 15.23
C ASN A 989 19.09 -21.34 16.69
N PRO A 990 19.80 -20.21 16.94
CA PRO A 990 20.26 -19.86 18.29
C PRO A 990 19.14 -19.45 19.26
N ILE A 991 17.94 -19.18 18.72
CA ILE A 991 16.78 -18.75 19.49
C ILE A 991 15.86 -19.91 19.92
N GLN A 992 16.04 -21.12 19.37
CA GLN A 992 15.23 -22.28 19.76
C GLN A 992 15.59 -22.75 21.17
N GLY A 993 14.58 -23.11 21.98
CA GLY A 993 14.74 -23.51 23.38
C GLY A 993 14.87 -22.34 24.37
N SER A 994 14.86 -21.08 23.90
CA SER A 994 14.80 -19.91 24.77
C SER A 994 13.39 -19.70 25.28
N PHE A 995 13.21 -19.73 26.61
CA PHE A 995 11.87 -19.62 27.23
C PHE A 995 11.11 -18.37 26.82
N ILE A 996 11.79 -17.21 26.74
CA ILE A 996 11.16 -15.96 26.33
C ILE A 996 10.77 -15.96 24.84
N ILE A 997 11.54 -16.64 23.99
CA ILE A 997 11.24 -16.74 22.56
C ILE A 997 10.04 -17.65 22.33
N GLU A 998 9.95 -18.78 23.05
CA GLU A 998 8.79 -19.67 23.00
C GLU A 998 7.52 -18.94 23.46
N GLU A 999 7.58 -18.28 24.62
CA GLU A 999 6.44 -17.50 25.16
C GLU A 999 6.02 -16.37 24.22
N LEU A 1000 6.98 -15.57 23.70
CA LEU A 1000 6.68 -14.50 22.75
C LEU A 1000 6.10 -15.04 21.45
N THR A 1001 6.58 -16.20 20.96
CA THR A 1001 6.03 -16.84 19.75
C THR A 1001 4.55 -17.15 19.94
N ASP A 1002 4.18 -17.77 21.07
CA ASP A 1002 2.79 -18.14 21.36
C ASP A 1002 1.90 -16.90 21.61
N LEU A 1003 2.40 -15.89 22.33
CA LEU A 1003 1.69 -14.63 22.58
C LEU A 1003 1.41 -13.85 21.29
N VAL A 1004 2.41 -13.71 20.43
CA VAL A 1004 2.27 -12.98 19.15
C VAL A 1004 1.40 -13.77 18.18
N GLU A 1005 1.53 -15.10 18.10
CA GLU A 1005 0.63 -15.94 17.30
C GLU A 1005 -0.83 -15.76 17.72
N ALA A 1006 -1.13 -15.86 19.02
CA ALA A 1006 -2.48 -15.68 19.54
C ALA A 1006 -3.06 -14.28 19.24
N ALA A 1007 -2.24 -13.23 19.40
CA ALA A 1007 -2.65 -11.85 19.12
C ALA A 1007 -2.96 -11.62 17.64
N VAL A 1008 -2.16 -12.19 16.73
CA VAL A 1008 -2.42 -12.14 15.28
C VAL A 1008 -3.71 -12.86 14.91
N LEU A 1009 -3.96 -14.04 15.47
CA LEU A 1009 -5.19 -14.79 15.20
C LEU A 1009 -6.44 -14.07 15.75
N GLN A 1010 -6.32 -13.34 16.86
CA GLN A 1010 -7.42 -12.50 17.35
C GLN A 1010 -7.69 -11.33 16.39
N GLU A 1011 -6.66 -10.74 15.81
CA GLU A 1011 -6.81 -9.67 14.83
C GLU A 1011 -7.48 -10.19 13.54
N PHE A 1012 -7.19 -11.42 13.12
CA PHE A 1012 -7.89 -12.08 12.00
C PHE A 1012 -9.41 -12.17 12.22
N ASP A 1013 -9.84 -12.47 13.46
CA ASP A 1013 -11.26 -12.50 13.81
C ASP A 1013 -11.90 -11.10 13.72
N ARG A 1014 -11.21 -10.06 14.21
CA ARG A 1014 -11.67 -8.67 14.11
C ARG A 1014 -11.81 -8.20 12.67
N ILE A 1015 -10.88 -8.58 11.79
CA ILE A 1015 -10.96 -8.28 10.36
C ILE A 1015 -12.13 -9.04 9.72
N THR A 1016 -12.35 -10.30 10.10
CA THR A 1016 -13.47 -11.11 9.59
C THR A 1016 -14.83 -10.52 9.92
N GLU A 1017 -15.02 -10.02 11.15
CA GLU A 1017 -16.26 -9.35 11.59
C GLU A 1017 -16.62 -8.13 10.72
N ARG A 1018 -15.65 -7.58 9.99
CA ARG A 1018 -15.78 -6.43 9.09
C ARG A 1018 -15.89 -6.83 7.61
N GLY A 1019 -16.01 -8.12 7.30
CA GLY A 1019 -16.12 -8.62 5.93
C GLY A 1019 -14.78 -8.97 5.28
N GLY A 1020 -13.77 -9.33 6.06
CA GLY A 1020 -12.42 -9.61 5.57
C GLY A 1020 -11.61 -8.34 5.31
N VAL A 1021 -10.46 -8.47 4.65
CA VAL A 1021 -9.53 -7.33 4.44
C VAL A 1021 -10.19 -6.20 3.65
N LEU A 1022 -10.87 -6.52 2.55
CA LEU A 1022 -11.53 -5.53 1.70
C LEU A 1022 -12.67 -4.81 2.43
N GLY A 1023 -13.51 -5.55 3.17
CA GLY A 1023 -14.57 -4.93 3.97
C GLY A 1023 -14.03 -4.06 5.12
N ALA A 1024 -12.92 -4.47 5.75
CA ALA A 1024 -12.24 -3.67 6.74
C ALA A 1024 -11.65 -2.38 6.14
N MET A 1025 -11.09 -2.43 4.92
CA MET A 1025 -10.57 -1.27 4.19
C MET A 1025 -11.68 -0.26 3.86
N GLU A 1026 -12.87 -0.73 3.44
CA GLU A 1026 -14.02 0.15 3.20
C GLU A 1026 -14.45 0.95 4.45
N THR A 1027 -14.26 0.37 5.64
CA THR A 1027 -14.52 1.04 6.93
C THR A 1027 -13.30 1.77 7.49
N MET A 1028 -12.18 1.84 6.75
CA MET A 1028 -10.90 2.40 7.17
C MET A 1028 -10.33 1.80 8.44
N TYR A 1029 -10.65 0.54 8.76
CA TYR A 1029 -10.25 -0.08 10.02
C TYR A 1029 -8.73 -0.12 10.16
N GLN A 1030 -8.04 -0.66 9.15
CA GLN A 1030 -6.58 -0.78 9.17
C GLN A 1030 -5.93 0.58 9.30
N ARG A 1031 -6.31 1.53 8.43
CA ARG A 1031 -5.74 2.89 8.42
C ARG A 1031 -5.97 3.62 9.74
N SER A 1032 -7.18 3.54 10.30
CA SER A 1032 -7.51 4.17 11.59
C SER A 1032 -6.66 3.58 12.71
N LYS A 1033 -6.53 2.26 12.77
CA LYS A 1033 -5.72 1.58 13.78
C LYS A 1033 -4.23 1.95 13.67
N ILE A 1034 -3.69 2.00 12.46
CA ILE A 1034 -2.30 2.45 12.22
C ILE A 1034 -2.10 3.89 12.71
N GLN A 1035 -3.05 4.79 12.40
CA GLN A 1035 -2.97 6.19 12.85
C GLN A 1035 -3.08 6.34 14.37
N GLU A 1036 -3.94 5.54 15.02
CA GLU A 1036 -4.09 5.53 16.48
C GLU A 1036 -2.80 5.06 17.17
N GLU A 1037 -2.20 3.98 16.70
CA GLU A 1037 -0.92 3.46 17.20
C GLU A 1037 0.22 4.47 16.94
N SER A 1038 0.22 5.12 15.77
CA SER A 1038 1.18 6.16 15.41
C SER A 1038 1.09 7.35 16.37
N LEU A 1039 -0.12 7.85 16.62
CA LEU A 1039 -0.36 8.96 17.55
C LEU A 1039 0.03 8.61 18.98
N TYR A 1040 -0.25 7.37 19.41
CA TYR A 1040 0.16 6.89 20.73
C TYR A 1040 1.68 6.91 20.88
N TYR A 1041 2.42 6.36 19.91
CA TYR A 1041 3.88 6.39 19.92
C TYR A 1041 4.45 7.81 19.92
N GLU A 1042 4.01 8.70 19.02
CA GLU A 1042 4.54 10.06 18.97
C GLU A 1042 4.22 10.85 20.25
N THR A 1043 3.06 10.60 20.87
CA THR A 1043 2.71 11.21 22.16
C THR A 1043 3.70 10.80 23.25
N LEU A 1044 3.99 9.51 23.37
CA LEU A 1044 4.94 8.99 24.37
C LEU A 1044 6.38 9.44 24.11
N LYS A 1045 6.77 9.52 22.83
CA LYS A 1045 8.07 10.04 22.42
C LYS A 1045 8.23 11.53 22.79
N HIS A 1046 7.21 12.35 22.54
CA HIS A 1046 7.27 13.79 22.81
C HIS A 1046 7.16 14.13 24.29
N ASN A 1047 6.34 13.40 25.06
CA ASN A 1047 6.19 13.66 26.49
C ASN A 1047 7.34 13.07 27.34
N GLY A 1048 8.11 12.12 26.79
CA GLY A 1048 9.26 11.49 27.41
C GLY A 1048 8.97 10.17 28.14
N ASP A 1049 7.72 9.70 28.14
CA ASP A 1049 7.32 8.44 28.78
C ASP A 1049 7.89 7.22 28.03
N PHE A 1050 8.14 7.36 26.72
CA PHE A 1050 8.88 6.38 25.94
C PHE A 1050 10.32 6.88 25.70
N PRO A 1051 11.33 6.30 26.36
CA PRO A 1051 12.69 6.83 26.32
C PRO A 1051 13.37 6.56 24.97
N ILE A 1052 13.83 7.63 24.32
CA ILE A 1052 14.63 7.58 23.09
C ILE A 1052 15.97 8.29 23.32
N VAL A 1053 17.03 7.48 23.41
CA VAL A 1053 18.41 7.94 23.61
C VAL A 1053 18.85 8.88 22.49
N GLY A 1054 19.34 10.06 22.86
CA GLY A 1054 19.75 11.12 21.93
C GLY A 1054 18.60 11.99 21.42
N VAL A 1055 17.34 11.72 21.78
CA VAL A 1055 16.17 12.50 21.31
C VAL A 1055 15.46 13.18 22.48
N ASN A 1056 14.93 12.41 23.44
CA ASN A 1056 14.21 12.94 24.60
C ASN A 1056 14.92 12.62 25.94
N THR A 1057 15.93 11.74 25.92
CA THR A 1057 16.78 11.41 27.06
C THR A 1057 18.23 11.23 26.60
N PHE A 1058 19.19 11.32 27.53
CA PHE A 1058 20.64 11.25 27.23
C PHE A 1058 21.06 12.27 26.16
N LEU A 1059 20.72 13.54 26.37
CA LEU A 1059 21.04 14.64 25.46
C LEU A 1059 22.49 15.11 25.68
N SER A 1060 23.15 15.62 24.63
CA SER A 1060 24.49 16.21 24.77
C SER A 1060 24.46 17.50 25.60
N SER A 1061 25.64 17.99 26.01
CA SER A 1061 25.77 19.28 26.70
C SER A 1061 25.30 20.49 25.88
N LYS A 1062 25.15 20.34 24.55
CA LYS A 1062 24.60 21.34 23.63
C LYS A 1062 23.12 21.08 23.29
N GLY A 1063 22.46 20.16 23.98
CA GLY A 1063 21.15 19.64 23.58
C GLY A 1063 21.29 18.53 22.54
N SER A 1064 20.33 18.41 21.62
CA SER A 1064 20.40 17.41 20.54
C SER A 1064 19.91 18.01 19.21
N PRO A 1065 20.68 18.91 18.60
CA PRO A 1065 20.28 19.56 17.35
C PRO A 1065 20.29 18.56 16.19
N THR A 1066 19.50 18.84 15.16
CA THR A 1066 19.54 18.09 13.89
C THR A 1066 20.93 18.17 13.27
N VAL A 1067 21.50 17.03 12.87
CA VAL A 1067 22.82 16.99 12.20
C VAL A 1067 22.65 17.39 10.74
N ILE A 1068 23.48 18.30 10.24
CA ILE A 1068 23.53 18.65 8.82
C ILE A 1068 24.57 17.74 8.15
N PRO A 1069 24.18 16.92 7.16
CA PRO A 1069 25.10 16.02 6.48
C PRO A 1069 26.08 16.82 5.62
N ALA A 1070 27.30 16.31 5.45
CA ALA A 1070 28.33 16.95 4.64
C ALA A 1070 28.02 16.88 3.13
N GLU A 1071 27.28 15.85 2.71
CA GLU A 1071 26.87 15.61 1.33
C GLU A 1071 25.38 15.21 1.32
N VAL A 1072 24.63 15.74 0.36
CA VAL A 1072 23.22 15.38 0.13
C VAL A 1072 23.08 14.92 -1.30
N ILE A 1073 22.52 13.73 -1.49
CA ILE A 1073 22.38 13.12 -2.80
C ILE A 1073 21.08 13.59 -3.45
N ARG A 1074 21.21 14.30 -4.57
CA ARG A 1074 20.10 14.73 -5.44
C ARG A 1074 20.45 14.54 -6.91
N ALA A 1075 19.43 14.46 -7.76
CA ALA A 1075 19.60 14.46 -9.20
C ALA A 1075 20.13 15.80 -9.69
N THR A 1076 21.04 15.76 -10.67
CA THR A 1076 21.58 16.98 -11.30
C THR A 1076 20.63 17.50 -12.37
N GLU A 1077 20.75 18.78 -12.71
CA GLU A 1077 20.01 19.41 -13.82
C GLU A 1077 20.21 18.67 -15.15
N GLU A 1078 21.44 18.22 -15.40
CA GLU A 1078 21.80 17.47 -16.61
C GLU A 1078 21.08 16.11 -16.67
N GLU A 1079 20.98 15.39 -15.55
CA GLU A 1079 20.25 14.12 -15.46
C GLU A 1079 18.76 14.32 -15.75
N LYS A 1080 18.15 15.36 -15.19
CA LYS A 1080 16.73 15.68 -15.39
C LYS A 1080 16.42 16.01 -16.84
N GLN A 1081 17.21 16.90 -17.46
CA GLN A 1081 16.99 17.28 -18.85
C GLN A 1081 17.28 16.17 -19.84
N TYR A 1082 18.22 15.29 -19.55
CA TYR A 1082 18.43 14.10 -20.35
C TYR A 1082 17.21 13.19 -20.36
N GLN A 1083 16.60 12.92 -19.19
CA GLN A 1083 15.39 12.10 -19.10
C GLN A 1083 14.22 12.68 -19.91
N ILE A 1084 14.00 14.00 -19.84
CA ILE A 1084 12.94 14.68 -20.62
C ILE A 1084 13.23 14.60 -22.12
N THR A 1085 14.46 14.92 -22.54
CA THR A 1085 14.86 14.86 -23.96
C THR A 1085 14.74 13.43 -24.53
N MET A 1086 15.09 12.42 -23.74
CA MET A 1086 14.99 11.02 -24.12
C MET A 1086 13.51 10.60 -24.30
N LEU A 1087 12.64 11.03 -23.39
CA LEU A 1087 11.20 10.80 -23.50
C LEU A 1087 10.61 11.44 -24.76
N ASP A 1088 10.96 12.69 -25.06
CA ASP A 1088 10.51 13.39 -26.28
C ASP A 1088 10.94 12.63 -27.55
N ASN A 1089 12.18 12.15 -27.58
CA ASN A 1089 12.70 11.34 -28.69
C ASN A 1089 11.95 10.00 -28.82
N LEU A 1090 11.59 9.35 -27.71
CA LEU A 1090 10.78 8.13 -27.70
C LEU A 1090 9.39 8.39 -28.30
N HIS A 1091 8.71 9.45 -27.85
CA HIS A 1091 7.38 9.82 -28.36
C HIS A 1091 7.41 10.10 -29.86
N GLN A 1092 8.40 10.86 -30.34
CA GLN A 1092 8.58 11.12 -31.77
C GLN A 1092 8.89 9.83 -32.55
N PHE A 1093 9.73 8.94 -31.99
CA PHE A 1093 10.11 7.71 -32.68
C PHE A 1093 8.93 6.73 -32.80
N HIS A 1094 8.02 6.67 -31.83
CA HIS A 1094 6.92 5.71 -31.80
C HIS A 1094 5.53 6.28 -32.12
N GLU A 1095 5.40 7.58 -32.43
CA GLU A 1095 4.14 8.31 -32.65
C GLU A 1095 3.06 7.49 -33.39
N ALA A 1096 3.42 6.88 -34.54
CA ALA A 1096 2.48 6.12 -35.37
C ALA A 1096 1.90 4.85 -34.73
N LYS A 1097 2.61 4.25 -33.75
CA LYS A 1097 2.22 2.99 -33.10
C LYS A 1097 1.61 3.17 -31.72
N VAL A 1098 1.88 4.29 -31.04
CA VAL A 1098 1.43 4.54 -29.66
C VAL A 1098 -0.09 4.39 -29.56
N ASN A 1099 -0.85 5.09 -30.40
CA ASN A 1099 -2.31 5.05 -30.35
C ASN A 1099 -2.88 3.65 -30.63
N GLU A 1100 -2.25 2.86 -31.50
CA GLU A 1100 -2.67 1.48 -31.79
C GLU A 1100 -2.56 0.60 -30.54
N HIS A 1101 -1.42 0.65 -29.84
CA HIS A 1101 -1.18 -0.16 -28.65
C HIS A 1101 -2.00 0.31 -27.44
N LEU A 1102 -2.12 1.62 -27.22
CA LEU A 1102 -2.94 2.17 -26.14
C LEU A 1102 -4.43 1.84 -26.33
N ASN A 1103 -4.96 1.98 -27.54
CA ASN A 1103 -6.35 1.60 -27.84
C ASN A 1103 -6.57 0.10 -27.65
N SER A 1104 -5.63 -0.74 -28.09
CA SER A 1104 -5.73 -2.19 -27.90
C SER A 1104 -5.74 -2.58 -26.41
N LEU A 1105 -4.88 -1.94 -25.60
CA LEU A 1105 -4.84 -2.11 -24.16
C LEU A 1105 -6.15 -1.68 -23.48
N GLN A 1106 -6.72 -0.54 -23.89
CA GLN A 1106 -8.00 -0.05 -23.41
C GLN A 1106 -9.15 -1.00 -23.76
N GLN A 1107 -9.19 -1.50 -24.99
CA GLN A 1107 -10.20 -2.47 -25.43
C GLN A 1107 -10.08 -3.79 -24.65
N ALA A 1108 -8.87 -4.28 -24.39
CA ALA A 1108 -8.64 -5.45 -23.56
C ALA A 1108 -9.16 -5.23 -22.12
N ALA A 1109 -8.98 -4.02 -21.57
CA ALA A 1109 -9.47 -3.69 -20.23
C ALA A 1109 -11.00 -3.79 -20.17
N ILE A 1110 -11.68 -3.19 -21.14
CA ILE A 1110 -13.15 -3.18 -21.28
C ILE A 1110 -13.70 -4.60 -21.49
N LYS A 1111 -13.02 -5.43 -22.31
CA LYS A 1111 -13.46 -6.80 -22.63
C LYS A 1111 -13.13 -7.84 -21.55
N ASN A 1112 -12.57 -7.41 -20.42
CA ASN A 1112 -12.12 -8.31 -19.35
C ASN A 1112 -11.06 -9.34 -19.80
N GLU A 1113 -10.19 -8.98 -20.75
CA GLU A 1113 -9.05 -9.80 -21.19
C GLU A 1113 -7.84 -9.62 -20.24
N ASN A 1114 -6.84 -10.50 -20.35
CA ASN A 1114 -5.60 -10.42 -19.58
C ASN A 1114 -4.78 -9.21 -20.05
N LEU A 1115 -4.66 -8.19 -19.21
CA LEU A 1115 -4.00 -6.94 -19.59
C LEU A 1115 -2.49 -7.05 -19.70
N PHE A 1116 -1.88 -8.00 -18.98
CA PHE A 1116 -0.43 -8.12 -18.97
C PHE A 1116 0.13 -8.64 -20.30
N ASP A 1117 -0.63 -9.46 -21.04
CA ASP A 1117 -0.29 -9.85 -22.42
C ASP A 1117 -0.13 -8.62 -23.33
N TYR A 1118 -1.05 -7.65 -23.23
CA TYR A 1118 -1.00 -6.41 -24.01
C TYR A 1118 0.06 -5.43 -23.51
N LEU A 1119 0.29 -5.36 -22.19
CA LEU A 1119 1.35 -4.54 -21.59
C LEU A 1119 2.74 -4.98 -22.07
N MET A 1120 2.99 -6.28 -22.24
CA MET A 1120 4.26 -6.79 -22.78
C MET A 1120 4.59 -6.23 -24.17
N GLU A 1121 3.59 -5.85 -24.96
CA GLU A 1121 3.77 -5.24 -26.27
C GLU A 1121 3.73 -3.71 -26.20
N ALA A 1122 2.82 -3.11 -25.42
CA ALA A 1122 2.75 -1.65 -25.24
C ALA A 1122 4.04 -1.08 -24.63
N THR A 1123 4.65 -1.79 -23.68
CA THR A 1123 5.91 -1.37 -23.03
C THR A 1123 7.13 -1.35 -23.96
N LYS A 1124 7.03 -1.86 -25.18
CA LYS A 1124 8.07 -1.73 -26.20
C LYS A 1124 8.06 -0.37 -26.90
N VAL A 1125 6.95 0.36 -26.85
CA VAL A 1125 6.72 1.56 -27.69
C VAL A 1125 6.15 2.77 -26.93
N CYS A 1126 5.43 2.55 -25.82
CA CYS A 1126 4.81 3.60 -25.03
C CYS A 1126 5.65 3.93 -23.79
N SER A 1127 5.60 5.19 -23.35
CA SER A 1127 6.13 5.59 -22.04
C SER A 1127 5.22 5.17 -20.89
N LEU A 1128 5.74 5.26 -19.68
CA LEU A 1128 5.03 4.97 -18.44
C LEU A 1128 3.76 5.84 -18.30
N GLY A 1129 3.90 7.15 -18.47
CA GLY A 1129 2.80 8.11 -18.35
C GLY A 1129 1.72 7.93 -19.42
N GLN A 1130 2.10 7.56 -20.65
CA GLN A 1130 1.15 7.23 -21.72
C GLN A 1130 0.29 6.01 -21.36
N ILE A 1131 0.91 4.93 -20.86
CA ILE A 1131 0.19 3.72 -20.46
C ILE A 1131 -0.73 4.01 -19.26
N THR A 1132 -0.21 4.71 -18.24
CA THR A 1132 -0.98 5.07 -17.05
C THR A 1132 -2.21 5.90 -17.39
N SER A 1133 -2.04 6.95 -18.19
CA SER A 1133 -3.14 7.84 -18.61
C SER A 1133 -4.21 7.08 -19.39
N ALA A 1134 -3.80 6.23 -20.34
CA ALA A 1134 -4.74 5.39 -21.10
C ALA A 1134 -5.54 4.44 -20.19
N LEU A 1135 -4.92 3.89 -19.15
CA LEU A 1135 -5.60 3.03 -18.18
C LEU A 1135 -6.49 3.80 -17.20
N PHE A 1136 -6.20 5.07 -16.88
CA PHE A 1136 -7.12 5.90 -16.06
C PHE A 1136 -8.48 6.11 -16.74
N GLU A 1137 -8.52 6.10 -18.08
CA GLU A 1137 -9.76 6.24 -18.85
C GLU A 1137 -10.66 5.00 -18.80
N VAL A 1138 -10.11 3.81 -18.50
CA VAL A 1138 -10.84 2.52 -18.55
C VAL A 1138 -10.86 1.74 -17.24
N GLY A 1139 -9.88 1.91 -16.36
CA GLY A 1139 -9.76 1.26 -15.05
C GLY A 1139 -10.04 2.18 -13.87
N GLY A 1140 -10.17 3.48 -14.14
CA GLY A 1140 -10.41 4.52 -13.15
C GLY A 1140 -9.18 4.90 -12.33
N GLN A 1141 -9.07 6.19 -12.05
CA GLN A 1141 -8.07 6.72 -11.12
C GLN A 1141 -8.48 6.40 -9.67
N TYR A 1142 -7.49 6.12 -8.82
CA TYR A 1142 -7.70 5.87 -7.39
C TYR A 1142 -8.48 7.02 -6.73
N ARG A 1143 -9.56 6.68 -6.03
CA ARG A 1143 -10.32 7.64 -5.21
C ARG A 1143 -9.77 7.61 -3.80
N ARG A 1144 -9.26 8.75 -3.34
CA ARG A 1144 -8.66 8.85 -2.00
C ARG A 1144 -9.70 8.59 -0.92
N ASN A 1145 -9.26 7.77 0.01
CA ASN A 1145 -9.98 7.36 1.19
C ASN A 1145 -9.49 8.18 2.40
N MET A 1146 -10.42 8.69 3.23
CA MET A 1146 -10.12 9.43 4.46
C MET A 1146 -10.65 8.72 5.69
#